data_AF-A0A2D3V9C1-F1
#
_entry.id   AF-A0A2D3V9C1-F1
#
_cell.length_a   1.000
_cell.length_b   1.000
_cell.length_c   1.000
_cell.angle_alpha   90.00
_cell.angle_beta   90.00
_cell.angle_gamma   90.00
#
_symmetry.space_group_name_H-M   'P 1'
#
loop_
_entity.id
_entity.type
_entity.pdbx_description
1 polymer ?
#
loop_
_entity_poly.entity_id
_entity_poly.type
_entity_poly.pdbx_seq_one_letter_code
_entity_poly.pdbx_strand_id
1 'polypeptide(L)'
;MSSSLDTLIDTCKRYKAGTAKFLKWLSDESARAHGESQQTTAHAATLKPQPKVKNIPVDELKGMATAIVQADSKIAIPLEMLYVASDVINGRRWCCDWYSCLRPHQRDAKKHAESNSRHRYFLKALEETLAILKQEAKKRQPKRKKTIKLPAADSSEADLGSLFLHLDLEDVSDDLLTSSTTLPLSEISGNAREVPPTDETIITLEGDEVFTTLFEIWGLLKDFNGLREQAAIARKQLVAGEPSSMLAACQLHEHAVQLSIVVATEFHEAHPDLPSFTDIVDCLGEDLFTMSSFSTQSAHDNDAGLTLDREVLCIPAWNLLQDVNRLAREMKSTKHSHRAQQSEVFSNHPFGKALLSIVKTFVGFLAPNGRGVQNPIAGFLSFADEYTQQLGRFIATPHWNAGFVAATQLYMDFYDFLEGDLARGVRDYEPILDQIETKAIDYIAWYDQLDEPTKINTPDTAPYTMQMICCIARPHCYDQARREGWNLQQNLSANSDQLEAFFMPLSVLNTLPILAGHLTWKLRLIAHRNEIALCNSRGVVLAAAHIHNATKLLHGTSYDWPDLDHVVSRQSTAFLRHGNGSVLSAARQYAMALGHPLEVVTGSHRPKIPSVEVISNKGVVLQSASYFSAHDTGTLVLRDRSLPMKVMYDAVRGYATAHCGIKDKVIAEQWSNTKRLTPGQILLVLGEIIFEDERQLQFDYLGLLRVCVDTLRDVGKACSLKQRAMLQSRKAVGNFMFEQVYEILYDAAAIETRGLPVERSPLFTARQGIRAALEKKVGDRIDGS
;
A
#
# COMPACT_ATOMS: atom_id res chain seq x y z
N MET A 1 20.76 11.11 -0.83
CA MET A 1 19.82 10.86 -1.94
C MET A 1 18.41 11.11 -1.44
N SER A 2 18.01 12.38 -1.44
CA SER A 2 16.63 12.83 -1.26
C SER A 2 16.22 13.49 -2.57
N SER A 3 16.26 12.73 -3.68
CA SER A 3 15.39 13.09 -4.80
C SER A 3 14.01 13.18 -4.17
N SER A 4 13.43 14.38 -4.13
CA SER A 4 12.04 14.54 -3.71
C SER A 4 11.27 13.42 -4.39
N LEU A 5 10.38 12.79 -3.64
CA LEU A 5 9.33 12.01 -4.24
C LEU A 5 8.52 12.97 -5.13
N ASP A 6 9.04 13.28 -6.32
CA ASP A 6 8.34 13.85 -7.48
C ASP A 6 7.41 12.77 -8.05
N THR A 7 6.81 12.00 -7.15
CA THR A 7 5.68 11.13 -7.35
C THR A 7 4.51 12.05 -7.61
N LEU A 8 4.36 12.44 -8.88
CA LEU A 8 3.17 13.10 -9.39
C LEU A 8 1.96 12.18 -9.14
N ILE A 9 1.28 12.41 -8.03
CA ILE A 9 0.04 11.76 -7.65
C ILE A 9 -1.17 12.52 -8.21
N ASP A 10 -1.02 13.82 -8.51
CA ASP A 10 -2.13 14.72 -8.86
C ASP A 10 -2.53 14.68 -10.35
N THR A 11 -3.86 14.58 -10.60
CA THR A 11 -4.49 14.69 -11.92
C THR A 11 -4.02 15.95 -12.68
N CYS A 12 -3.88 17.08 -11.99
CA CYS A 12 -3.38 18.30 -12.60
C CYS A 12 -1.92 18.17 -13.05
N LYS A 13 -1.04 17.65 -12.21
CA LYS A 13 0.37 17.49 -12.56
C LYS A 13 0.53 16.53 -13.75
N ARG A 14 -0.23 15.43 -13.79
CA ARG A 14 -0.27 14.51 -14.95
C ARG A 14 -0.72 15.24 -16.21
N TYR A 15 -1.77 16.04 -16.11
CA TYR A 15 -2.29 16.85 -17.21
C TYR A 15 -1.24 17.86 -17.71
N LYS A 16 -0.56 18.61 -16.81
CA LYS A 16 0.50 19.56 -17.15
C LYS A 16 1.69 18.87 -17.82
N ALA A 17 2.12 17.73 -17.28
CA ALA A 17 3.20 16.93 -17.85
C ALA A 17 2.84 16.37 -19.24
N GLY A 18 1.62 15.86 -19.41
CA GLY A 18 1.11 15.40 -20.69
C GLY A 18 1.04 16.52 -21.72
N THR A 19 0.57 17.69 -21.31
CA THR A 19 0.51 18.90 -22.15
C THR A 19 1.91 19.31 -22.59
N ALA A 20 2.84 19.47 -21.65
CA ALA A 20 4.23 19.83 -21.95
C ALA A 20 4.91 18.81 -22.87
N LYS A 21 4.71 17.51 -22.61
CA LYS A 21 5.25 16.41 -23.44
C LYS A 21 4.72 16.49 -24.88
N PHE A 22 3.41 16.67 -25.03
CA PHE A 22 2.78 16.77 -26.35
C PHE A 22 3.21 18.02 -27.12
N LEU A 23 3.25 19.18 -26.45
CA LEU A 23 3.68 20.44 -27.06
C LEU A 23 5.16 20.43 -27.45
N LYS A 24 6.01 19.82 -26.62
CA LYS A 24 7.43 19.62 -26.93
C LYS A 24 7.60 18.76 -28.17
N TRP A 25 6.93 17.62 -28.23
CA TRP A 25 6.95 16.76 -29.42
C TRP A 25 6.45 17.49 -30.67
N LEU A 26 5.34 18.24 -30.57
CA LEU A 26 4.81 19.05 -31.68
C LEU A 26 5.81 20.10 -32.17
N SER A 27 6.41 20.84 -31.23
CA SER A 27 7.41 21.88 -31.55
C SER A 27 8.64 21.28 -32.21
N ASP A 28 9.18 20.20 -31.67
CA ASP A 28 10.42 19.60 -32.16
C ASP A 28 10.23 18.97 -33.55
N GLU A 29 9.14 18.24 -33.75
CA GLU A 29 8.88 17.59 -35.05
C GLU A 29 8.40 18.57 -36.12
N SER A 30 7.72 19.66 -35.76
CA SER A 30 7.39 20.72 -36.72
C SER A 30 8.62 21.52 -37.16
N ALA A 31 9.55 21.81 -36.25
CA ALA A 31 10.83 22.43 -36.62
C ALA A 31 11.63 21.53 -37.58
N ARG A 32 11.67 20.22 -37.30
CA ARG A 32 12.28 19.23 -38.20
C ARG A 32 11.59 19.20 -39.57
N ALA A 33 10.27 19.29 -39.62
CA ALA A 33 9.50 19.33 -40.86
C ALA A 33 9.85 20.55 -41.74
N HIS A 34 10.20 21.67 -41.13
CA HIS A 34 10.62 22.88 -41.84
C HIS A 34 12.09 22.89 -42.27
N GLY A 35 12.83 21.81 -42.05
CA GLY A 35 14.26 21.76 -42.36
C GLY A 35 15.10 22.66 -41.46
N GLU A 36 14.54 23.14 -40.33
CA GLU A 36 15.33 23.71 -39.24
C GLU A 36 16.11 22.56 -38.58
N SER A 37 17.20 22.18 -39.25
CA SER A 37 18.16 21.25 -38.67
C SER A 37 18.59 21.85 -37.35
N GLN A 38 18.38 21.14 -36.25
CA GLN A 38 18.99 21.42 -34.96
C GLN A 38 20.51 21.27 -35.12
N GLN A 39 21.16 22.22 -35.80
CA GLN A 39 22.60 22.36 -35.78
C GLN A 39 22.95 22.84 -34.38
N THR A 40 23.06 21.87 -33.48
CA THR A 40 23.66 22.01 -32.17
C THR A 40 25.04 22.62 -32.39
N THR A 41 25.15 23.92 -32.13
CA THR A 41 26.42 24.64 -32.11
C THR A 41 27.22 24.13 -30.93
N ALA A 42 27.92 23.00 -31.13
CA ALA A 42 28.67 22.25 -30.12
C ALA A 42 29.93 22.98 -29.58
N HIS A 43 30.03 24.31 -29.73
CA HIS A 43 31.28 25.06 -29.50
C HIS A 43 31.21 26.20 -28.48
N ALA A 44 30.18 26.28 -27.64
CA ALA A 44 30.13 27.24 -26.52
C ALA A 44 29.97 26.53 -25.17
N ALA A 45 30.94 25.70 -24.79
CA ALA A 45 31.01 25.08 -23.48
C ALA A 45 31.61 26.04 -22.45
N THR A 46 30.82 26.85 -21.75
CA THR A 46 31.25 27.44 -20.45
C THR A 46 30.18 28.04 -19.54
N LEU A 47 28.89 28.08 -19.89
CA LEU A 47 27.84 28.62 -19.00
C LEU A 47 26.69 27.63 -18.87
N LYS A 48 26.30 27.31 -17.63
CA LYS A 48 25.09 26.54 -17.33
C LYS A 48 23.90 27.27 -17.99
N PRO A 49 23.26 26.69 -19.02
CA PRO A 49 22.13 27.33 -19.67
C PRO A 49 21.00 27.46 -18.65
N GLN A 50 20.41 28.64 -18.50
CA GLN A 50 19.12 28.71 -17.83
C GLN A 50 18.06 28.10 -18.76
N PRO A 51 17.10 27.31 -18.22
CA PRO A 51 16.04 26.72 -19.00
C PRO A 51 15.26 27.85 -19.70
N LYS A 52 15.28 27.88 -21.03
CA LYS A 52 14.49 28.83 -21.81
C LYS A 52 13.05 28.34 -21.82
N VAL A 53 12.13 29.14 -21.29
CA VAL A 53 10.70 28.89 -21.42
C VAL A 53 10.27 29.35 -22.82
N LYS A 54 9.78 28.42 -23.65
CA LYS A 54 9.25 28.75 -24.98
C LYS A 54 7.73 28.76 -24.91
N ASN A 55 7.13 29.93 -25.10
CA ASN A 55 5.67 30.06 -25.19
C ASN A 55 5.21 29.75 -26.61
N ILE A 56 4.27 28.83 -26.77
CA ILE A 56 3.65 28.52 -28.06
C ILE A 56 2.24 29.12 -28.08
N PRO A 57 1.92 30.02 -29.03
CA PRO A 57 0.56 30.49 -29.24
C PRO A 57 -0.37 29.34 -29.64
N VAL A 58 -1.59 29.33 -29.10
CA VAL A 58 -2.60 28.27 -29.34
C VAL A 58 -2.90 28.11 -30.84
N ASP A 59 -2.86 29.22 -31.59
CA ASP A 59 -3.16 29.27 -33.02
C ASP A 59 -2.11 28.53 -33.87
N GLU A 60 -0.89 28.38 -33.34
CA GLU A 60 0.21 27.71 -34.05
C GLU A 60 0.10 26.18 -34.00
N LEU A 61 -0.62 25.61 -33.03
CA LEU A 61 -0.68 24.15 -32.80
C LEU A 61 -1.14 23.38 -34.05
N LYS A 62 -2.18 23.90 -34.71
CA LYS A 62 -2.70 23.35 -35.96
C LYS A 62 -1.68 23.47 -37.10
N GLY A 63 -0.96 24.59 -37.16
CA GLY A 63 0.12 24.81 -38.11
C GLY A 63 1.24 23.80 -37.94
N MET A 64 1.68 23.57 -36.69
CA MET A 64 2.70 22.58 -36.34
C MET A 64 2.29 21.16 -36.74
N ALA A 65 1.06 20.73 -36.42
CA ALA A 65 0.57 19.42 -36.83
C ALA A 65 0.49 19.29 -38.36
N THR A 66 0.07 20.35 -39.05
CA THR A 66 0.01 20.37 -40.53
C THR A 66 1.40 20.25 -41.15
N ALA A 67 2.39 20.96 -40.59
CA ALA A 67 3.78 20.86 -41.04
C ALA A 67 4.33 19.43 -40.91
N ILE A 68 4.09 18.76 -39.77
CA ILE A 68 4.50 17.36 -39.55
C ILE A 68 3.87 16.41 -40.58
N VAL A 69 2.60 16.62 -40.92
CA VAL A 69 1.89 15.81 -41.92
C VAL A 69 2.38 16.09 -43.34
N GLN A 70 2.73 17.33 -43.67
CA GLN A 70 3.19 17.76 -45.00
C GLN A 70 4.67 17.56 -45.25
N ALA A 71 5.47 17.26 -44.23
CA ALA A 71 6.90 17.03 -44.35
C ALA A 71 7.22 15.96 -45.43
N ASP A 72 8.16 16.27 -46.33
CA ASP A 72 8.63 15.36 -47.38
C ASP A 72 9.17 14.05 -46.78
N SER A 73 9.90 14.17 -45.67
CA SER A 73 10.25 13.03 -44.84
C SER A 73 9.03 12.59 -44.02
N LYS A 74 8.62 11.33 -44.17
CA LYS A 74 7.52 10.74 -43.39
C LYS A 74 7.91 10.66 -41.90
N ILE A 75 7.64 11.70 -41.14
CA ILE A 75 7.84 11.74 -39.69
C ILE A 75 6.92 10.70 -39.04
N ALA A 76 7.48 9.78 -38.25
CA ALA A 76 6.66 8.81 -37.52
C ALA A 76 5.84 9.53 -36.44
N ILE A 77 4.53 9.27 -36.37
CA ILE A 77 3.67 9.78 -35.30
C ILE A 77 3.52 8.66 -34.26
N PRO A 78 4.18 8.76 -33.09
CA PRO A 78 4.09 7.71 -32.08
C PRO A 78 2.67 7.58 -31.55
N LEU A 79 2.17 6.34 -31.39
CA LEU A 79 0.85 6.08 -30.80
C LEU A 79 0.74 6.69 -29.39
N GLU A 80 1.83 6.65 -28.63
CA GLU A 80 1.92 7.26 -27.30
C GLU A 80 1.53 8.75 -27.32
N MET A 81 1.97 9.52 -28.30
CA MET A 81 1.66 10.96 -28.38
C MET A 81 0.18 11.21 -28.68
N LEU A 82 -0.45 10.32 -29.44
CA LEU A 82 -1.90 10.40 -29.68
C LEU A 82 -2.71 10.09 -28.41
N TYR A 83 -2.22 9.16 -27.57
CA TYR A 83 -2.83 8.86 -26.28
C TYR A 83 -2.67 10.02 -25.30
N VAL A 84 -1.46 10.56 -25.17
CA VAL A 84 -1.18 11.73 -24.31
C VAL A 84 -2.06 12.92 -24.71
N ALA A 85 -2.15 13.24 -26.01
CA ALA A 85 -3.01 14.31 -26.49
C ALA A 85 -4.50 14.06 -26.21
N SER A 86 -4.96 12.82 -26.36
CA SER A 86 -6.35 12.45 -26.04
C SER A 86 -6.66 12.60 -24.56
N ASP A 87 -5.73 12.23 -23.68
CA ASP A 87 -5.85 12.35 -22.21
C ASP A 87 -5.94 13.84 -21.80
N VAL A 88 -5.03 14.67 -22.34
CA VAL A 88 -5.00 16.13 -22.14
C VAL A 88 -6.31 16.79 -22.59
N ILE A 89 -6.83 16.42 -23.76
CA ILE A 89 -8.11 16.93 -24.29
C ILE A 89 -9.27 16.54 -23.40
N ASN A 90 -9.34 15.27 -22.97
CA ASN A 90 -10.42 14.79 -22.12
C ASN A 90 -10.42 15.50 -20.75
N GLY A 91 -9.24 15.65 -20.13
CA GLY A 91 -9.10 16.38 -18.86
C GLY A 91 -9.61 17.82 -18.97
N ARG A 92 -9.21 18.54 -20.03
CA ARG A 92 -9.73 19.91 -20.26
C ARG A 92 -11.21 19.95 -20.56
N ARG A 93 -11.73 19.03 -21.36
CA ARG A 93 -13.15 18.97 -21.69
C ARG A 93 -13.99 18.81 -20.42
N TRP A 94 -13.63 17.84 -19.58
CA TRP A 94 -14.33 17.62 -18.31
C TRP A 94 -14.25 18.83 -17.38
N CYS A 95 -13.10 19.47 -17.27
CA CYS A 95 -12.96 20.71 -16.51
C CYS A 95 -13.88 21.82 -17.06
N CYS A 96 -13.90 22.03 -18.38
CA CYS A 96 -14.76 23.03 -19.04
C CYS A 96 -16.25 22.76 -18.84
N ASP A 97 -16.65 21.50 -18.95
CA ASP A 97 -18.03 21.07 -18.78
C ASP A 97 -18.47 21.30 -17.33
N TRP A 98 -17.63 20.90 -16.36
CA TRP A 98 -17.88 21.12 -14.93
C TRP A 98 -18.03 22.62 -14.59
N TYR A 99 -17.11 23.46 -15.06
CA TYR A 99 -17.21 24.91 -14.88
C TYR A 99 -18.40 25.55 -15.61
N SER A 100 -18.90 24.94 -16.69
CA SER A 100 -20.11 25.41 -17.38
C SER A 100 -21.38 25.11 -16.57
N CYS A 101 -21.34 24.09 -15.70
CA CYS A 101 -22.41 23.75 -14.76
C CYS A 101 -22.46 24.68 -13.55
N LEU A 102 -21.34 25.31 -13.19
CA LEU A 102 -21.30 26.32 -12.13
C LEU A 102 -22.00 27.60 -12.62
N ARG A 103 -23.10 27.98 -11.97
CA ARG A 103 -23.74 29.29 -12.15
C ARG A 103 -22.87 30.38 -11.52
N PRO A 104 -22.18 31.23 -12.30
CA PRO A 104 -21.37 32.28 -11.71
C PRO A 104 -22.25 33.30 -11.02
N HIS A 105 -21.73 33.92 -9.95
CA HIS A 105 -22.35 35.10 -9.35
C HIS A 105 -22.57 36.15 -10.45
N GLN A 106 -23.73 36.81 -10.47
CA GLN A 106 -24.07 37.83 -11.47
C GLN A 106 -22.96 38.87 -11.74
N ARG A 107 -22.14 39.23 -10.74
CA ARG A 107 -21.05 40.20 -10.89
C ARG A 107 -19.87 39.68 -11.71
N ASP A 108 -19.57 38.38 -11.63
CA ASP A 108 -18.44 37.75 -12.32
C ASP A 108 -18.86 36.89 -13.51
N ALA A 109 -20.17 36.78 -13.78
CA ALA A 109 -20.72 36.01 -14.89
C ALA A 109 -20.05 36.32 -16.25
N LYS A 110 -19.69 37.59 -16.49
CA LYS A 110 -18.98 37.99 -17.71
C LYS A 110 -17.55 37.44 -17.76
N LYS A 111 -16.78 37.54 -16.67
CA LYS A 111 -15.40 37.01 -16.60
C LYS A 111 -15.38 35.49 -16.73
N HIS A 112 -16.30 34.79 -16.07
CA HIS A 112 -16.44 33.35 -16.20
C HIS A 112 -16.83 32.93 -17.63
N ALA A 113 -17.77 33.62 -18.26
CA ALA A 113 -18.15 33.36 -19.65
C ALA A 113 -16.98 33.59 -20.62
N GLU A 114 -16.21 34.67 -20.41
CA GLU A 114 -15.00 34.95 -21.20
C GLU A 114 -13.93 33.88 -20.99
N SER A 115 -13.66 33.46 -19.75
CA SER A 115 -12.72 32.37 -19.47
C SER A 115 -13.15 31.07 -20.15
N ASN A 116 -14.41 30.65 -19.95
CA ASN A 116 -14.96 29.44 -20.57
C ASN A 116 -14.88 29.50 -22.12
N SER A 117 -15.08 30.68 -22.72
CA SER A 117 -14.93 30.85 -24.17
C SER A 117 -13.49 30.62 -24.64
N ARG A 118 -12.49 31.09 -23.88
CA ARG A 118 -11.07 30.86 -24.17
C ARG A 118 -10.70 29.38 -24.04
N HIS A 119 -11.26 28.67 -23.06
CA HIS A 119 -11.00 27.22 -22.93
C HIS A 119 -11.63 26.40 -24.03
N ARG A 120 -12.85 26.74 -24.45
CA ARG A 120 -13.47 26.08 -25.60
C ARG A 120 -12.68 26.32 -26.88
N TYR A 121 -12.13 27.53 -27.06
CA TYR A 121 -11.22 27.83 -28.16
C TYR A 121 -9.96 26.95 -28.10
N PHE A 122 -9.34 26.88 -26.93
CA PHE A 122 -8.14 26.07 -26.71
C PHE A 122 -8.39 24.57 -26.93
N LEU A 123 -9.47 24.04 -26.35
CA LEU A 123 -9.89 22.65 -26.50
C LEU A 123 -10.11 22.32 -27.98
N LYS A 124 -10.79 23.20 -28.71
CA LYS A 124 -11.00 23.05 -30.15
C LYS A 124 -9.68 23.01 -30.93
N ALA A 125 -8.71 23.85 -30.60
CA ALA A 125 -7.39 23.84 -31.24
C ALA A 125 -6.65 22.51 -31.01
N LEU A 126 -6.68 21.96 -29.79
CA LEU A 126 -6.12 20.64 -29.50
C LEU A 126 -6.86 19.50 -30.22
N GLU A 127 -8.20 19.54 -30.26
CA GLU A 127 -9.02 18.56 -30.96
C GLU A 127 -8.72 18.54 -32.46
N GLU A 128 -8.62 19.72 -33.10
CA GLU A 128 -8.25 19.84 -34.50
C GLU A 128 -6.83 19.31 -34.76
N THR A 129 -5.88 19.66 -33.89
CA THR A 129 -4.50 19.17 -33.94
C THR A 129 -4.46 17.64 -33.86
N LEU A 130 -5.16 17.04 -32.88
CA LEU A 130 -5.22 15.60 -32.71
C LEU A 130 -5.91 14.90 -33.89
N ALA A 131 -6.96 15.50 -34.46
CA ALA A 131 -7.67 14.97 -35.62
C ALA A 131 -6.74 14.86 -36.85
N ILE A 132 -5.93 15.90 -37.11
CA ILE A 132 -4.92 15.90 -38.18
C ILE A 132 -3.93 14.76 -37.99
N LEU A 133 -3.37 14.63 -36.79
CA LEU A 133 -2.37 13.60 -36.47
C LEU A 133 -2.94 12.18 -36.53
N LYS A 134 -4.15 11.94 -35.99
CA LYS A 134 -4.83 10.63 -36.06
C LYS A 134 -5.14 10.22 -37.49
N GLN A 135 -5.60 11.15 -38.32
CA GLN A 135 -5.88 10.87 -39.73
C GLN A 135 -4.60 10.45 -40.45
N GLU A 136 -3.49 11.13 -40.20
CA GLU A 136 -2.22 10.82 -40.84
C GLU A 136 -1.59 9.52 -40.31
N ALA A 137 -1.63 9.27 -39.00
CA ALA A 137 -1.19 8.01 -38.41
C ALA A 137 -1.92 6.81 -39.05
N LYS A 138 -3.24 6.93 -39.25
CA LYS A 138 -4.04 5.90 -39.92
C LYS A 138 -3.69 5.70 -41.40
N LYS A 139 -3.30 6.78 -42.11
CA LYS A 139 -2.84 6.70 -43.51
C LYS A 139 -1.46 6.06 -43.64
N ARG A 140 -0.56 6.34 -42.70
CA ARG A 140 0.83 5.86 -42.68
C ARG A 140 0.96 4.43 -42.17
N GLN A 141 0.02 3.96 -41.34
CA GLN A 141 0.02 2.57 -40.91
C GLN A 141 0.00 1.65 -42.13
N PRO A 142 0.98 0.72 -42.26
CA PRO A 142 1.00 -0.20 -43.38
C PRO A 142 -0.32 -0.96 -43.37
N LYS A 143 -1.06 -0.92 -44.49
CA LYS A 143 -2.23 -1.76 -44.66
C LYS A 143 -1.73 -3.20 -44.54
N ARG A 144 -1.88 -3.82 -43.37
CA ARG A 144 -1.63 -5.25 -43.15
C ARG A 144 -2.31 -5.96 -44.32
N LYS A 145 -1.53 -6.57 -45.22
CA LYS A 145 -2.07 -7.26 -46.39
C LYS A 145 -2.96 -8.37 -45.84
N LYS A 146 -4.28 -8.17 -45.88
CA LYS A 146 -5.32 -9.08 -45.37
C LYS A 146 -5.38 -10.43 -46.09
N THR A 147 -4.34 -10.85 -46.78
CA THR A 147 -4.31 -12.11 -47.53
C THR A 147 -3.46 -13.12 -46.80
N ILE A 148 -3.87 -13.49 -45.59
CA ILE A 148 -3.65 -14.85 -45.14
C ILE A 148 -4.64 -15.67 -45.97
N LYS A 149 -4.14 -16.35 -47.01
CA LYS A 149 -4.94 -17.33 -47.74
C LYS A 149 -5.24 -18.45 -46.75
N LEU A 150 -6.42 -18.43 -46.14
CA LEU A 150 -6.91 -19.61 -45.44
C LEU A 150 -6.98 -20.76 -46.45
N PRO A 151 -6.40 -21.93 -46.15
CA PRO A 151 -6.54 -23.10 -46.98
C PRO A 151 -8.02 -23.44 -47.17
N ALA A 152 -8.38 -23.86 -48.39
CA ALA A 152 -9.76 -24.17 -48.75
C ALA A 152 -10.35 -25.27 -47.85
N ALA A 153 -11.62 -25.09 -47.50
CA ALA A 153 -12.35 -25.75 -46.42
C ALA A 153 -12.76 -27.22 -46.69
N ASP A 154 -11.79 -28.11 -46.93
CA ASP A 154 -12.08 -29.54 -47.19
C ASP A 154 -11.54 -30.53 -46.14
N SER A 155 -11.19 -30.09 -44.93
CA SER A 155 -10.79 -31.02 -43.85
C SER A 155 -11.39 -30.69 -42.49
N SER A 156 -12.32 -31.56 -42.07
CA SER A 156 -12.77 -31.94 -40.71
C SER A 156 -12.70 -30.93 -39.56
N GLU A 157 -13.81 -30.82 -38.82
CA GLU A 157 -14.06 -30.06 -37.56
C GLU A 157 -13.05 -30.21 -36.41
N ALA A 158 -11.93 -30.92 -36.58
CA ALA A 158 -10.96 -31.18 -35.52
C ALA A 158 -9.91 -30.06 -35.30
N ASP A 159 -9.88 -29.01 -36.14
CA ASP A 159 -8.74 -28.06 -36.15
C ASP A 159 -9.08 -26.59 -35.84
N LEU A 160 -10.15 -26.34 -35.06
CA LEU A 160 -10.40 -25.01 -34.47
C LEU A 160 -9.36 -24.64 -33.39
N GLY A 161 -8.60 -25.61 -32.87
CA GLY A 161 -7.48 -25.39 -31.96
C GLY A 161 -6.25 -24.75 -32.62
N SER A 162 -6.14 -24.82 -33.95
CA SER A 162 -5.01 -24.27 -34.72
C SER A 162 -5.26 -22.84 -35.24
N LEU A 163 -6.50 -22.34 -35.17
CA LEU A 163 -6.82 -20.98 -35.64
C LEU A 163 -6.14 -19.88 -34.81
N PHE A 164 -5.84 -20.16 -33.54
CA PHE A 164 -5.08 -19.27 -32.66
C PHE A 164 -3.56 -19.44 -32.80
N LEU A 165 -3.09 -20.54 -33.41
CA LEU A 165 -1.68 -20.82 -33.62
C LEU A 165 -1.08 -20.04 -34.79
N HIS A 166 -1.92 -19.44 -35.65
CA HIS A 166 -1.53 -18.66 -36.84
C HIS A 166 -2.05 -17.22 -36.79
N LEU A 167 -2.72 -16.85 -35.70
CA LEU A 167 -2.85 -15.46 -35.32
C LEU A 167 -1.49 -15.05 -34.76
N ASP A 168 -0.65 -14.46 -35.62
CA ASP A 168 0.42 -13.56 -35.19
C ASP A 168 -0.27 -12.37 -34.50
N LEU A 169 -0.68 -12.58 -33.25
CA LEU A 169 -0.75 -11.50 -32.28
C LEU A 169 0.62 -10.85 -32.37
N GLU A 170 0.66 -9.60 -32.80
CA GLU A 170 1.75 -8.74 -32.36
C GLU A 170 1.57 -8.66 -30.85
N ASP A 171 2.08 -9.68 -30.14
CA ASP A 171 2.73 -9.43 -28.88
C ASP A 171 3.64 -8.26 -29.18
N VAL A 172 3.42 -7.16 -28.45
CA VAL A 172 4.38 -6.06 -28.43
C VAL A 172 5.71 -6.73 -28.12
N SER A 173 6.54 -6.85 -29.15
CA SER A 173 7.72 -7.69 -29.12
C SER A 173 8.55 -7.38 -27.88
N ASP A 174 8.59 -8.33 -26.93
CA ASP A 174 9.48 -8.29 -25.77
C ASP A 174 10.97 -8.22 -26.19
N ASP A 175 11.29 -8.36 -27.48
CA ASP A 175 12.65 -8.14 -28.01
C ASP A 175 13.13 -6.67 -27.97
N LEU A 176 12.26 -5.69 -27.69
CA LEU A 176 12.70 -4.34 -27.31
C LEU A 176 13.02 -4.19 -25.81
N LEU A 177 12.73 -5.22 -24.99
CA LEU A 177 13.03 -5.28 -23.56
C LEU A 177 14.18 -6.24 -23.21
N THR A 178 14.66 -7.06 -24.15
CA THR A 178 15.69 -8.09 -23.89
C THR A 178 17.06 -7.84 -24.53
N SER A 179 17.30 -6.71 -25.19
CA SER A 179 18.68 -6.25 -25.47
C SER A 179 19.31 -5.58 -24.23
N SER A 180 19.19 -6.24 -23.09
CA SER A 180 20.04 -6.03 -21.92
C SER A 180 20.94 -7.25 -21.82
N THR A 181 22.18 -7.06 -22.25
CA THR A 181 23.30 -7.99 -22.10
C THR A 181 23.22 -8.66 -20.73
N THR A 182 23.03 -9.99 -20.70
CA THR A 182 23.13 -10.79 -19.48
C THR A 182 24.55 -10.68 -18.94
N LEU A 183 24.75 -9.72 -18.03
CA LEU A 183 25.90 -9.68 -17.15
C LEU A 183 25.59 -10.49 -15.89
N PRO A 184 26.58 -11.19 -15.31
CA PRO A 184 26.36 -12.04 -14.14
C PRO A 184 25.95 -11.18 -12.94
N LEU A 185 24.85 -11.56 -12.28
CA LEU A 185 24.47 -11.03 -10.97
C LEU A 185 25.47 -11.50 -9.90
N SER A 186 26.53 -10.71 -9.69
CA SER A 186 27.23 -10.63 -8.41
C SER A 186 27.76 -9.20 -8.27
N GLU A 187 27.38 -8.53 -7.17
CA GLU A 187 27.82 -7.20 -6.74
C GLU A 187 27.18 -5.98 -7.44
N ILE A 188 25.90 -5.71 -7.14
CA ILE A 188 25.35 -4.34 -7.25
C ILE A 188 25.51 -3.65 -5.89
N SER A 189 26.75 -3.26 -5.59
CA SER A 189 27.08 -2.15 -4.70
C SER A 189 27.89 -1.16 -5.53
N GLY A 190 27.20 -0.49 -6.45
CA GLY A 190 27.78 0.48 -7.37
C GLY A 190 26.88 1.69 -7.44
N ASN A 191 27.39 2.83 -6.97
CA ASN A 191 26.76 4.14 -7.06
C ASN A 191 26.27 4.38 -8.50
N ALA A 192 24.96 4.26 -8.74
CA ALA A 192 24.34 4.72 -9.97
C ALA A 192 24.62 6.22 -10.07
N ARG A 193 25.47 6.58 -11.03
CA ARG A 193 25.86 7.96 -11.32
C ARG A 193 24.60 8.66 -11.84
N GLU A 194 24.00 9.53 -11.02
CA GLU A 194 22.88 10.38 -11.41
C GLU A 194 23.23 11.04 -12.75
N VAL A 195 22.46 10.72 -13.79
CA VAL A 195 22.52 11.44 -15.06
C VAL A 195 22.14 12.88 -14.72
N PRO A 196 23.01 13.89 -14.96
CA PRO A 196 22.68 15.26 -14.67
C PRO A 196 21.39 15.63 -15.42
N PRO A 197 20.47 16.38 -14.79
CA PRO A 197 19.23 16.79 -15.44
C PRO A 197 19.57 17.48 -16.75
N THR A 198 19.15 16.89 -17.86
CA THR A 198 19.25 17.49 -19.19
C THR A 198 18.53 18.83 -19.18
N ASP A 199 19.09 19.85 -19.85
CA ASP A 199 18.47 21.18 -20.00
C ASP A 199 17.12 21.07 -20.73
N GLU A 200 16.06 20.75 -20.00
CA GLU A 200 14.73 20.61 -20.56
C GLU A 200 14.13 22.00 -20.81
N THR A 201 13.89 22.30 -22.10
CA THR A 201 13.10 23.47 -22.51
C THR A 201 11.67 23.26 -22.02
N ILE A 202 11.22 24.11 -21.09
CA ILE A 202 9.84 24.10 -20.60
C ILE A 202 8.99 24.82 -21.64
N ILE A 203 8.00 24.13 -22.19
CA ILE A 203 7.07 24.70 -23.16
C ILE A 203 5.73 24.94 -22.49
N THR A 204 5.32 26.19 -22.46
CA THR A 204 4.04 26.66 -21.90
C THR A 204 3.20 27.30 -22.98
N LEU A 205 1.89 27.33 -22.76
CA LEU A 205 0.94 28.02 -23.64
C LEU A 205 0.69 29.42 -23.12
N GLU A 206 0.57 30.40 -24.02
CA GLU A 206 0.35 31.80 -23.65
C GLU A 206 -1.08 32.04 -23.13
N GLY A 207 -1.21 32.77 -22.01
CA GLY A 207 -2.50 33.29 -21.52
C GLY A 207 -3.31 32.41 -20.55
N ASP A 208 -2.70 31.38 -19.93
CA ASP A 208 -3.43 30.35 -19.15
C ASP A 208 -3.36 30.53 -17.62
N GLU A 209 -2.75 31.59 -17.05
CA GLU A 209 -2.46 31.66 -15.59
C GLU A 209 -3.71 31.56 -14.69
N VAL A 210 -4.76 32.35 -14.92
CA VAL A 210 -5.98 32.33 -14.08
C VAL A 210 -6.72 31.00 -14.19
N PHE A 211 -6.74 30.40 -15.40
CA PHE A 211 -7.33 29.09 -15.56
C PHE A 211 -6.48 27.98 -15.00
N THR A 212 -5.16 28.18 -14.93
CA THR A 212 -4.25 27.20 -14.33
C THR A 212 -4.69 26.93 -12.89
N THR A 213 -5.01 27.97 -12.12
CA THR A 213 -5.57 27.83 -10.77
C THR A 213 -6.93 27.11 -10.75
N LEU A 214 -7.87 27.50 -11.62
CA LEU A 214 -9.19 26.84 -11.70
C LEU A 214 -9.08 25.36 -12.09
N PHE A 215 -8.26 25.05 -13.08
CA PHE A 215 -7.97 23.67 -13.49
C PHE A 215 -7.30 22.88 -12.36
N GLU A 216 -6.40 23.50 -11.59
CA GLU A 216 -5.78 22.90 -10.41
C GLU A 216 -6.80 22.61 -9.30
N ILE A 217 -7.73 23.53 -9.03
CA ILE A 217 -8.85 23.30 -8.11
C ILE A 217 -9.70 22.13 -8.60
N TRP A 218 -10.07 22.11 -9.89
CA TRP A 218 -10.83 21.00 -10.47
C TRP A 218 -10.08 19.67 -10.37
N GLY A 219 -8.77 19.66 -10.64
CA GLY A 219 -7.91 18.48 -10.53
C GLY A 219 -7.89 17.93 -9.11
N LEU A 220 -7.68 18.80 -8.11
CA LEU A 220 -7.73 18.47 -6.69
C LEU A 220 -9.07 17.82 -6.31
N LEU A 221 -10.18 18.45 -6.69
CA LEU A 221 -11.51 17.95 -6.35
C LEU A 221 -11.83 16.63 -7.10
N LYS A 222 -11.36 16.49 -8.34
CA LYS A 222 -11.51 15.26 -9.12
C LYS A 222 -10.72 14.11 -8.48
N ASP A 223 -9.54 14.39 -7.93
CA ASP A 223 -8.75 13.43 -7.18
C ASP A 223 -9.46 12.97 -5.90
N PHE A 224 -10.06 13.89 -5.14
CA PHE A 224 -10.90 13.52 -3.99
C PHE A 224 -12.08 12.65 -4.40
N ASN A 225 -12.77 13.00 -5.49
CA ASN A 225 -13.87 12.20 -5.99
C ASN A 225 -13.39 10.81 -6.44
N GLY A 226 -12.24 10.71 -7.13
CA GLY A 226 -11.64 9.44 -7.51
C GLY A 226 -11.32 8.57 -6.28
N LEU A 227 -10.76 9.14 -5.21
CA LEU A 227 -10.53 8.43 -3.96
C LEU A 227 -11.84 7.92 -3.33
N ARG A 228 -12.90 8.75 -3.34
CA ARG A 228 -14.24 8.38 -2.84
C ARG A 228 -14.88 7.27 -3.65
N GLU A 229 -14.80 7.33 -4.98
CA GLU A 229 -15.31 6.29 -5.89
C GLU A 229 -14.63 4.94 -5.63
N GLN A 230 -13.31 4.92 -5.48
CA GLN A 230 -12.56 3.69 -5.18
C GLN A 230 -12.89 3.15 -3.79
N ALA A 231 -13.00 4.01 -2.79
CA ALA A 231 -13.45 3.62 -1.46
C ALA A 231 -14.89 3.05 -1.50
N ALA A 232 -15.76 3.61 -2.34
CA ALA A 232 -17.13 3.12 -2.54
C ALA A 232 -17.19 1.73 -3.18
N ILE A 233 -16.24 1.37 -4.04
CA ILE A 233 -16.13 0.02 -4.60
C ILE A 233 -15.92 -0.98 -3.46
N ALA A 234 -14.98 -0.75 -2.55
CA ALA A 234 -14.74 -1.66 -1.43
C ALA A 234 -15.98 -1.82 -0.51
N ARG A 235 -16.74 -0.75 -0.31
CA ARG A 235 -18.02 -0.82 0.41
C ARG A 235 -19.04 -1.71 -0.31
N LYS A 236 -19.19 -1.54 -1.63
CA LYS A 236 -20.08 -2.38 -2.45
C LYS A 236 -19.67 -3.85 -2.41
N GLN A 237 -18.37 -4.15 -2.45
CA GLN A 237 -17.85 -5.52 -2.32
C GLN A 237 -18.21 -6.13 -0.96
N LEU A 238 -18.05 -5.37 0.13
CA LEU A 238 -18.44 -5.81 1.47
C LEU A 238 -19.94 -6.14 1.57
N VAL A 239 -20.82 -5.32 0.96
CA VAL A 239 -22.27 -5.61 0.91
C VAL A 239 -22.60 -6.82 0.04
N ALA A 240 -21.85 -7.02 -1.05
CA ALA A 240 -22.03 -8.19 -1.91
C ALA A 240 -21.61 -9.51 -1.26
N GLY A 241 -21.00 -9.47 -0.06
CA GLY A 241 -20.41 -10.65 0.58
C GLY A 241 -19.19 -11.17 -0.18
N GLU A 242 -18.60 -10.34 -1.05
CA GLU A 242 -17.29 -10.63 -1.62
C GLU A 242 -16.28 -10.73 -0.48
N PRO A 243 -15.15 -11.44 -0.68
CA PRO A 243 -14.23 -11.75 0.43
C PRO A 243 -13.58 -10.52 1.10
N SER A 244 -13.91 -9.28 0.70
CA SER A 244 -13.49 -8.07 1.39
C SER A 244 -14.05 -8.03 2.80
N SER A 245 -13.18 -8.12 3.80
CA SER A 245 -13.58 -7.92 5.19
C SER A 245 -13.94 -6.45 5.47
N MET A 246 -14.66 -6.22 6.57
CA MET A 246 -14.87 -4.88 7.12
C MET A 246 -13.52 -4.19 7.43
N LEU A 247 -12.54 -4.96 7.89
CA LEU A 247 -11.21 -4.46 8.25
C LEU A 247 -10.46 -3.91 7.02
N ALA A 248 -10.49 -4.64 5.90
CA ALA A 248 -9.90 -4.21 4.64
C ALA A 248 -10.59 -2.94 4.10
N ALA A 249 -11.92 -2.88 4.19
CA ALA A 249 -12.67 -1.68 3.80
C ALA A 249 -12.24 -0.47 4.64
N CYS A 250 -12.12 -0.59 5.97
CA CYS A 250 -11.66 0.52 6.81
C CYS A 250 -10.22 0.93 6.52
N GLN A 251 -9.30 0.00 6.28
CA GLN A 251 -7.94 0.34 5.87
C GLN A 251 -7.90 1.09 4.55
N LEU A 252 -8.72 0.69 3.58
CA LEU A 252 -8.80 1.41 2.31
C LEU A 252 -9.32 2.84 2.51
N HIS A 253 -10.31 3.05 3.38
CA HIS A 253 -10.80 4.40 3.68
C HIS A 253 -9.74 5.24 4.40
N GLU A 254 -8.97 4.63 5.32
CA GLU A 254 -7.87 5.32 5.99
C GLU A 254 -6.79 5.77 4.99
N HIS A 255 -6.42 4.91 4.02
CA HIS A 255 -5.48 5.32 2.97
C HIS A 255 -6.08 6.38 2.04
N ALA A 256 -7.39 6.33 1.76
CA ALA A 256 -8.08 7.38 1.01
C ALA A 256 -8.02 8.73 1.73
N VAL A 257 -8.20 8.72 3.06
CA VAL A 257 -8.05 9.92 3.91
C VAL A 257 -6.61 10.44 3.84
N GLN A 258 -5.61 9.58 4.05
CA GLN A 258 -4.20 9.96 3.99
C GLN A 258 -3.83 10.57 2.62
N LEU A 259 -4.25 9.95 1.52
CA LEU A 259 -4.05 10.46 0.17
C LEU A 259 -4.73 11.82 -0.03
N SER A 260 -5.96 12.00 0.47
CA SER A 260 -6.68 13.28 0.39
C SER A 260 -5.91 14.40 1.12
N ILE A 261 -5.35 14.11 2.29
CA ILE A 261 -4.55 15.08 3.06
C ILE A 261 -3.25 15.43 2.33
N VAL A 262 -2.58 14.44 1.73
CA VAL A 262 -1.32 14.68 1.00
C VAL A 262 -1.57 15.52 -0.24
N VAL A 263 -2.53 15.15 -1.09
CA VAL A 263 -2.85 15.90 -2.32
C VAL A 263 -3.26 17.34 -1.97
N ALA A 264 -4.04 17.55 -0.90
CA ALA A 264 -4.40 18.88 -0.44
C ALA A 264 -3.20 19.69 0.09
N THR A 265 -2.23 19.04 0.71
CA THR A 265 -1.02 19.69 1.21
C THR A 265 -0.15 20.14 0.04
N GLU A 266 0.05 19.28 -0.96
CA GLU A 266 0.77 19.63 -2.19
C GLU A 266 0.09 20.79 -2.93
N PHE A 267 -1.25 20.77 -3.01
CA PHE A 267 -2.02 21.87 -3.59
C PHE A 267 -1.81 23.18 -2.81
N HIS A 268 -1.86 23.14 -1.48
CA HIS A 268 -1.65 24.32 -0.64
C HIS A 268 -0.23 24.90 -0.80
N GLU A 269 0.79 24.05 -0.92
CA GLU A 269 2.16 24.48 -1.19
C GLU A 269 2.29 25.17 -2.56
N ALA A 270 1.54 24.71 -3.56
CA ALA A 270 1.49 25.33 -4.89
C ALA A 270 0.64 26.61 -4.93
N HIS A 271 -0.38 26.71 -4.08
CA HIS A 271 -1.35 27.82 -4.01
C HIS A 271 -1.47 28.38 -2.59
N PRO A 272 -0.44 29.09 -2.08
CA PRO A 272 -0.47 29.65 -0.74
C PRO A 272 -1.55 30.73 -0.55
N ASP A 273 -2.08 31.28 -1.65
CA ASP A 273 -3.21 32.21 -1.71
C ASP A 273 -4.57 31.55 -1.46
N LEU A 274 -4.64 30.21 -1.53
CA LEU A 274 -5.83 29.41 -1.23
C LEU A 274 -5.59 28.50 -0.01
N PRO A 275 -5.38 29.07 1.20
CA PRO A 275 -4.96 28.31 2.37
C PRO A 275 -6.03 27.41 2.98
N SER A 276 -7.31 27.65 2.70
CA SER A 276 -8.41 26.89 3.24
C SER A 276 -9.41 26.45 2.16
N PHE A 277 -10.25 25.48 2.52
CA PHE A 277 -11.34 25.08 1.64
C PHE A 277 -12.35 26.21 1.39
N THR A 278 -12.50 27.14 2.33
CA THR A 278 -13.34 28.33 2.15
C THR A 278 -12.79 29.20 1.03
N ASP A 279 -11.47 29.43 0.99
CA ASP A 279 -10.86 30.24 -0.08
C ASP A 279 -11.03 29.58 -1.47
N ILE A 280 -10.99 28.25 -1.53
CA ILE A 280 -11.31 27.49 -2.75
C ILE A 280 -12.76 27.71 -3.16
N VAL A 281 -13.71 27.61 -2.21
CA VAL A 281 -15.13 27.86 -2.44
C VAL A 281 -15.37 29.31 -2.91
N ASP A 282 -14.71 30.28 -2.29
CA ASP A 282 -14.80 31.69 -2.64
C ASP A 282 -14.23 31.96 -4.04
N CYS A 283 -13.12 31.29 -4.39
CA CYS A 283 -12.52 31.31 -5.73
C CYS A 283 -13.48 30.76 -6.80
N LEU A 284 -14.29 29.75 -6.45
CA LEU A 284 -15.33 29.18 -7.32
C LEU A 284 -16.61 30.03 -7.36
N GLY A 285 -16.84 30.88 -6.35
CA GLY A 285 -17.97 31.80 -6.20
C GLY A 285 -19.01 31.36 -5.14
N GLU A 286 -19.16 32.15 -4.07
CA GLU A 286 -20.00 31.84 -2.89
C GLU A 286 -21.50 31.57 -3.18
N ASP A 287 -22.09 32.24 -4.18
CA ASP A 287 -23.53 32.17 -4.51
C ASP A 287 -23.99 30.74 -4.90
N LEU A 288 -23.06 29.89 -5.33
CA LEU A 288 -23.34 28.49 -5.68
C LEU A 288 -23.80 27.67 -4.48
N PHE A 289 -23.39 28.06 -3.27
CA PHE A 289 -23.40 27.18 -2.11
C PHE A 289 -24.54 27.48 -1.14
N THR A 290 -24.93 28.75 -1.01
CA THR A 290 -26.06 29.20 -0.18
C THR A 290 -27.41 28.64 -0.63
N MET A 291 -27.57 28.25 -1.90
CA MET A 291 -28.80 27.62 -2.40
C MET A 291 -28.87 26.10 -2.18
N SER A 292 -27.73 25.42 -1.99
CA SER A 292 -27.68 23.95 -1.93
C SER A 292 -28.07 23.39 -0.56
N SER A 293 -27.84 24.15 0.51
CA SER A 293 -28.08 23.77 1.91
C SER A 293 -29.56 23.54 2.25
N PHE A 294 -30.50 23.98 1.40
CA PHE A 294 -31.92 23.88 1.66
C PHE A 294 -32.66 22.72 0.95
N SER A 295 -32.04 22.01 0.00
CA SER A 295 -32.80 21.11 -0.90
C SER A 295 -32.51 19.61 -0.85
N THR A 296 -31.57 19.13 -0.03
CA THR A 296 -31.15 17.71 -0.02
C THR A 296 -32.24 16.71 0.42
N GLN A 297 -33.37 17.16 0.97
CA GLN A 297 -34.45 16.26 1.39
C GLN A 297 -35.53 15.97 0.32
N SER A 298 -35.51 16.60 -0.86
CA SER A 298 -36.62 16.53 -1.82
C SER A 298 -36.25 16.03 -3.23
N ALA A 299 -34.97 15.84 -3.54
CA ALA A 299 -34.51 15.68 -4.92
C ALA A 299 -34.39 14.23 -5.44
N HIS A 300 -34.97 13.23 -4.77
CA HIS A 300 -34.67 11.83 -5.09
C HIS A 300 -35.21 11.29 -6.42
N ASP A 301 -36.12 11.99 -7.14
CA ASP A 301 -36.90 11.27 -8.17
C ASP A 301 -36.75 11.67 -9.65
N ASN A 302 -36.15 12.81 -10.09
CA ASN A 302 -36.26 13.15 -11.54
C ASN A 302 -35.10 13.90 -12.25
N ASP A 303 -33.96 14.22 -11.63
CA ASP A 303 -32.90 14.97 -12.32
C ASP A 303 -31.51 14.31 -12.21
N ALA A 304 -31.39 13.13 -12.83
CA ALA A 304 -30.17 12.31 -12.78
C ALA A 304 -28.96 12.91 -13.53
N GLY A 305 -29.12 14.01 -14.27
CA GLY A 305 -28.05 14.60 -15.10
C GLY A 305 -27.20 15.66 -14.39
N LEU A 306 -27.75 16.36 -13.39
CA LEU A 306 -27.08 17.50 -12.72
C LEU A 306 -26.49 17.15 -11.34
N THR A 307 -26.72 15.93 -10.84
CA THR A 307 -26.30 15.49 -9.50
C THR A 307 -24.83 15.12 -9.42
N LEU A 308 -24.26 14.53 -10.49
CA LEU A 308 -22.90 13.98 -10.49
C LEU A 308 -21.79 15.03 -10.28
N ASP A 309 -22.02 16.27 -10.72
CA ASP A 309 -20.99 17.33 -10.66
C ASP A 309 -20.90 18.03 -9.29
N ARG A 310 -21.95 17.95 -8.46
CA ARG A 310 -22.00 18.62 -7.15
C ARG A 310 -21.35 17.80 -6.04
N GLU A 311 -21.34 16.49 -6.17
CA GLU A 311 -20.75 15.59 -5.17
C GLU A 311 -19.24 15.80 -5.02
N VAL A 312 -18.58 16.28 -6.06
CA VAL A 312 -17.14 16.58 -6.13
C VAL A 312 -16.69 17.64 -5.10
N LEU A 313 -17.60 18.51 -4.64
CA LEU A 313 -17.29 19.63 -3.76
C LEU A 313 -17.36 19.31 -2.27
N CYS A 314 -17.81 18.13 -1.85
CA CYS A 314 -17.85 17.74 -0.42
C CYS A 314 -18.54 18.77 0.51
N ILE A 315 -19.54 19.49 0.00
CA ILE A 315 -20.23 20.58 0.72
C ILE A 315 -20.91 20.15 2.03
N PRO A 316 -21.57 18.98 2.12
CA PRO A 316 -22.11 18.50 3.38
C PRO A 316 -21.05 18.37 4.47
N ALA A 317 -19.87 17.88 4.12
CA ALA A 317 -18.74 17.75 5.02
C ALA A 317 -18.15 19.10 5.44
N TRP A 318 -18.03 20.06 4.51
CA TRP A 318 -17.58 21.41 4.85
C TRP A 318 -18.52 22.10 5.85
N ASN A 319 -19.83 22.03 5.61
CA ASN A 319 -20.83 22.58 6.54
C ASN A 319 -20.75 21.93 7.92
N LEU A 320 -20.58 20.60 7.98
CA LEU A 320 -20.39 19.90 9.25
C LEU A 320 -19.15 20.39 10.01
N LEU A 321 -18.01 20.59 9.32
CA LEU A 321 -16.81 21.11 9.97
C LEU A 321 -17.00 22.53 10.50
N GLN A 322 -17.78 23.37 9.83
CA GLN A 322 -18.15 24.70 10.34
C GLN A 322 -18.94 24.61 11.65
N ASP A 323 -19.88 23.67 11.75
CA ASP A 323 -20.64 23.39 12.97
C ASP A 323 -19.73 22.89 14.11
N VAL A 324 -18.80 21.98 13.80
CA VAL A 324 -17.80 21.48 14.75
C VAL A 324 -16.91 22.64 15.27
N ASN A 325 -16.43 23.52 14.39
CA ASN A 325 -15.65 24.69 14.79
C ASN A 325 -16.44 25.62 15.72
N ARG A 326 -17.72 25.87 15.41
CA ARG A 326 -18.60 26.71 16.23
C ARG A 326 -18.75 26.11 17.62
N LEU A 327 -19.09 24.82 17.72
CA LEU A 327 -19.24 24.11 18.98
C LEU A 327 -17.94 24.08 19.80
N ALA A 328 -16.80 23.79 19.15
CA ALA A 328 -15.50 23.77 19.82
C ALA A 328 -15.13 25.15 20.40
N ARG A 329 -15.41 26.24 19.68
CA ARG A 329 -15.19 27.62 20.18
C ARG A 329 -16.10 27.95 21.35
N GLU A 330 -17.38 27.59 21.28
CA GLU A 330 -18.34 27.79 22.37
C GLU A 330 -17.91 27.06 23.65
N MET A 331 -17.43 25.82 23.52
CA MET A 331 -16.94 25.03 24.66
C MET A 331 -15.68 25.61 25.31
N LYS A 332 -14.76 26.15 24.51
CA LYS A 332 -13.54 26.81 25.02
C LYS A 332 -13.86 28.14 25.71
N SER A 333 -14.94 28.81 25.29
CA SER A 333 -15.47 30.02 25.89
C SER A 333 -16.18 29.70 27.22
N THR A 334 -15.40 29.53 28.29
CA THR A 334 -15.83 29.19 29.67
C THR A 334 -16.94 30.04 30.30
N LYS A 335 -17.37 31.14 29.66
CA LYS A 335 -18.36 32.07 30.22
C LYS A 335 -19.83 31.69 30.02
N HIS A 336 -20.20 30.74 29.14
CA HIS A 336 -21.60 30.56 28.72
C HIS A 336 -22.12 29.10 28.76
N SER A 337 -21.79 28.36 29.83
CA SER A 337 -22.17 26.94 30.04
C SER A 337 -23.66 26.61 29.84
N HIS A 338 -24.58 27.53 30.13
CA HIS A 338 -26.02 27.24 30.09
C HIS A 338 -26.75 27.61 28.79
N ARG A 339 -26.17 28.45 27.90
CA ARG A 339 -26.88 28.93 26.69
C ARG A 339 -26.53 28.15 25.42
N ALA A 340 -25.45 27.39 25.41
CA ALA A 340 -24.98 26.59 24.26
C ALA A 340 -25.88 25.39 23.91
N GLN A 341 -26.92 25.08 24.70
CA GLN A 341 -27.81 23.94 24.44
C GLN A 341 -28.94 24.22 23.43
N GLN A 342 -29.15 25.47 23.00
CA GLN A 342 -30.33 25.86 22.21
C GLN A 342 -30.04 26.36 20.78
N SER A 343 -28.81 26.28 20.28
CA SER A 343 -28.55 26.66 18.88
C SER A 343 -29.05 25.55 17.95
N GLU A 344 -30.32 25.63 17.55
CA GLU A 344 -30.89 24.87 16.43
C GLU A 344 -30.31 25.41 15.12
N VAL A 345 -29.21 24.83 14.64
CA VAL A 345 -28.99 24.33 13.28
C VAL A 345 -27.70 23.51 13.37
N PHE A 346 -27.83 22.19 13.46
CA PHE A 346 -26.73 21.26 13.26
C PHE A 346 -27.02 20.47 11.99
N SER A 347 -25.98 20.04 11.28
CA SER A 347 -26.08 19.07 10.19
C SER A 347 -27.13 17.98 10.49
N ASN A 348 -28.11 17.83 9.60
CA ASN A 348 -29.14 16.80 9.73
C ASN A 348 -28.60 15.38 9.52
N HIS A 349 -27.37 15.27 9.00
CA HIS A 349 -26.73 14.00 8.72
C HIS A 349 -26.48 13.20 10.03
N PRO A 350 -26.79 11.90 10.08
CA PRO A 350 -26.54 11.06 11.26
C PRO A 350 -25.10 11.13 11.78
N PHE A 351 -24.10 11.02 10.88
CA PHE A 351 -22.70 11.25 11.24
C PHE A 351 -22.44 12.61 11.88
N GLY A 352 -23.04 13.68 11.36
CA GLY A 352 -22.84 15.01 11.91
C GLY A 352 -23.28 15.12 13.37
N LYS A 353 -24.46 14.55 13.69
CA LYS A 353 -24.97 14.48 15.06
C LYS A 353 -24.05 13.65 15.97
N ALA A 354 -23.60 12.50 15.50
CA ALA A 354 -22.68 11.64 16.24
C ALA A 354 -21.33 12.34 16.48
N LEU A 355 -20.75 12.96 15.44
CA LEU A 355 -19.49 13.69 15.51
C LEU A 355 -19.56 14.84 16.53
N LEU A 356 -20.62 15.66 16.46
CA LEU A 356 -20.84 16.76 17.41
C LEU A 356 -20.97 16.26 18.86
N SER A 357 -21.50 15.05 19.06
CA SER A 357 -21.60 14.45 20.40
C SER A 357 -20.23 14.11 20.99
N ILE A 358 -19.27 13.67 20.17
CA ILE A 358 -17.91 13.31 20.61
C ILE A 358 -16.96 14.51 20.66
N VAL A 359 -17.28 15.64 20.00
CA VAL A 359 -16.48 16.89 20.11
C VAL A 359 -16.29 17.28 21.58
N LYS A 360 -17.29 17.07 22.44
CA LYS A 360 -17.18 17.33 23.88
C LYS A 360 -16.07 16.51 24.53
N THR A 361 -16.01 15.23 24.19
CA THR A 361 -14.98 14.29 24.65
C THR A 361 -13.60 14.74 24.18
N PHE A 362 -13.45 15.14 22.91
CA PHE A 362 -12.18 15.65 22.38
C PHE A 362 -11.75 16.97 23.03
N VAL A 363 -12.66 17.93 23.24
CA VAL A 363 -12.33 19.18 23.95
C VAL A 363 -11.91 18.89 25.39
N GLY A 364 -12.56 17.92 26.06
CA GLY A 364 -12.16 17.46 27.38
C GLY A 364 -10.74 16.86 27.41
N PHE A 365 -10.38 16.08 26.38
CA PHE A 365 -9.02 15.57 26.22
C PHE A 365 -8.00 16.67 25.92
N LEU A 366 -8.40 17.69 25.15
CA LEU A 366 -7.55 18.81 24.73
C LEU A 366 -7.35 19.89 25.80
N ALA A 367 -8.19 19.91 26.84
CA ALA A 367 -8.07 20.88 27.92
C ALA A 367 -6.74 20.66 28.66
N PRO A 368 -5.92 21.72 28.88
CA PRO A 368 -4.71 21.63 29.68
C PRO A 368 -5.12 21.38 31.13
N ASN A 369 -5.29 20.11 31.50
CA ASN A 369 -5.54 19.72 32.87
C ASN A 369 -4.30 20.13 33.67
N GLY A 370 -4.46 21.10 34.58
CA GLY A 370 -3.38 21.69 35.40
C GLY A 370 -2.74 20.73 36.41
N ARG A 371 -2.77 19.42 36.16
CA ARG A 371 -2.04 18.39 36.89
C ARG A 371 -1.00 17.87 35.92
N GLY A 372 0.29 18.02 36.23
CA GLY A 372 1.45 17.78 35.36
C GLY A 372 1.64 16.33 34.85
N VAL A 373 0.58 15.66 34.42
CA VAL A 373 0.61 14.45 33.62
C VAL A 373 1.03 14.88 32.21
N GLN A 374 2.09 14.25 31.69
CA GLN A 374 2.54 14.44 30.31
C GLN A 374 1.35 14.32 29.35
N ASN A 375 1.31 15.19 28.34
CA ASN A 375 0.18 15.43 27.46
C ASN A 375 -0.40 14.12 26.86
N PRO A 376 -1.48 13.54 27.42
CA PRO A 376 -2.00 12.23 27.01
C PRO A 376 -2.52 12.23 25.57
N ILE A 377 -2.75 13.43 25.01
CA ILE A 377 -3.19 13.65 23.64
C ILE A 377 -2.10 13.25 22.65
N ALA A 378 -0.82 13.50 22.97
CA ALA A 378 0.27 13.21 22.04
C ALA A 378 0.39 11.70 21.79
N GLY A 379 0.28 10.88 22.84
CA GLY A 379 0.20 9.43 22.73
C GLY A 379 -1.04 8.98 21.97
N PHE A 380 -2.23 9.50 22.31
CA PHE A 380 -3.49 9.18 21.62
C PHE A 380 -3.44 9.45 20.11
N LEU A 381 -3.12 10.69 19.72
CA LEU A 381 -3.14 11.08 18.32
C LEU A 381 -2.11 10.30 17.52
N SER A 382 -1.05 9.80 18.15
CA SER A 382 -0.09 8.95 17.44
C SER A 382 -0.64 7.58 17.01
N PHE A 383 -1.64 7.06 17.74
CA PHE A 383 -2.31 5.82 17.39
C PHE A 383 -3.51 6.00 16.49
N ALA A 384 -4.18 7.13 16.64
CA ALA A 384 -5.37 7.45 15.89
C ALA A 384 -5.13 7.39 14.37
N ASP A 385 -6.21 7.12 13.63
CA ASP A 385 -6.23 7.26 12.19
C ASP A 385 -6.03 8.73 11.78
N GLU A 386 -5.67 8.97 10.52
CA GLU A 386 -5.30 10.31 10.06
C GLU A 386 -6.47 11.30 10.18
N TYR A 387 -7.72 10.87 9.96
CA TYR A 387 -8.88 11.74 10.14
C TYR A 387 -9.04 12.18 11.59
N THR A 388 -8.97 11.23 12.52
CA THR A 388 -9.07 11.51 13.96
C THR A 388 -7.93 12.43 14.43
N GLN A 389 -6.73 12.26 13.87
CA GLN A 389 -5.61 13.17 14.12
C GLN A 389 -5.91 14.60 13.66
N GLN A 390 -6.41 14.74 12.44
CA GLN A 390 -6.78 16.04 11.86
C GLN A 390 -7.93 16.68 12.63
N LEU A 391 -8.93 15.90 13.06
CA LEU A 391 -10.01 16.36 13.93
C LEU A 391 -9.48 16.91 15.26
N GLY A 392 -8.55 16.20 15.91
CA GLY A 392 -7.90 16.68 17.13
C GLY A 392 -7.15 18.00 16.93
N ARG A 393 -6.35 18.10 15.85
CA ARG A 393 -5.63 19.33 15.46
C ARG A 393 -6.60 20.47 15.15
N PHE A 394 -7.68 20.18 14.44
CA PHE A 394 -8.72 21.13 14.06
C PHE A 394 -9.46 21.69 15.28
N ILE A 395 -9.84 20.82 16.22
CA ILE A 395 -10.47 21.26 17.46
C ILE A 395 -9.48 22.11 18.27
N ALA A 396 -8.18 21.79 18.29
CA ALA A 396 -7.17 22.59 18.98
C ALA A 396 -6.95 23.97 18.31
N THR A 397 -6.75 23.97 16.99
CA THR A 397 -6.49 25.13 16.13
C THR A 397 -7.40 25.05 14.90
N PRO A 398 -8.39 25.96 14.75
CA PRO A 398 -9.42 25.87 13.73
C PRO A 398 -8.90 26.24 12.34
N HIS A 399 -8.05 25.38 11.79
CA HIS A 399 -7.53 25.46 10.44
C HIS A 399 -7.85 24.13 9.75
N TRP A 400 -8.49 24.18 8.59
CA TRP A 400 -8.81 23.01 7.78
C TRP A 400 -8.43 23.28 6.33
N ASN A 401 -7.68 22.35 5.76
CA ASN A 401 -7.40 22.33 4.33
C ASN A 401 -8.50 21.53 3.59
N ALA A 402 -8.44 21.55 2.26
CA ALA A 402 -9.37 20.84 1.41
C ALA A 402 -9.40 19.31 1.67
N GLY A 403 -8.25 18.74 2.01
CA GLY A 403 -8.10 17.31 2.29
C GLY A 403 -8.88 16.86 3.52
N PHE A 404 -8.98 17.70 4.56
CA PHE A 404 -9.77 17.38 5.74
C PHE A 404 -11.28 17.43 5.47
N VAL A 405 -11.71 18.31 4.57
CA VAL A 405 -13.10 18.33 4.08
C VAL A 405 -13.41 17.04 3.32
N ALA A 406 -12.53 16.63 2.39
CA ALA A 406 -12.67 15.36 1.66
C ALA A 406 -12.65 14.14 2.59
N ALA A 407 -11.77 14.12 3.58
CA ALA A 407 -11.71 13.07 4.61
C ALA A 407 -13.00 13.00 5.44
N THR A 408 -13.56 14.15 5.81
CA THR A 408 -14.86 14.21 6.50
C THR A 408 -15.97 13.64 5.61
N GLN A 409 -15.95 13.93 4.31
CA GLN A 409 -16.91 13.36 3.37
C GLN A 409 -16.75 11.84 3.22
N LEU A 410 -15.52 11.32 3.18
CA LEU A 410 -15.26 9.87 3.18
C LEU A 410 -15.87 9.18 4.42
N TYR A 411 -15.78 9.81 5.59
CA TYR A 411 -16.41 9.31 6.81
C TYR A 411 -17.94 9.37 6.74
N MET A 412 -18.50 10.44 6.18
CA MET A 412 -19.95 10.54 5.94
C MET A 412 -20.42 9.42 5.00
N ASP A 413 -19.73 9.22 3.88
CA ASP A 413 -20.04 8.17 2.91
C ASP A 413 -19.94 6.76 3.52
N PHE A 414 -18.97 6.54 4.43
CA PHE A 414 -18.83 5.29 5.17
C PHE A 414 -19.95 5.11 6.20
N TYR A 415 -20.40 6.19 6.84
CA TYR A 415 -21.50 6.16 7.79
C TYR A 415 -22.82 5.82 7.13
N ASP A 416 -23.10 6.42 5.96
CA ASP A 416 -24.29 6.13 5.17
C ASP A 416 -24.33 4.66 4.75
N PHE A 417 -23.17 4.10 4.42
CA PHE A 417 -23.01 2.68 4.13
C PHE A 417 -23.33 1.77 5.32
N LEU A 418 -23.04 2.19 6.56
CA LEU A 418 -23.41 1.42 7.75
C LEU A 418 -24.91 1.49 8.08
N GLU A 419 -25.70 2.25 7.29
CA GLU A 419 -27.14 2.46 7.50
C GLU A 419 -27.46 2.95 8.93
N GLY A 420 -26.52 3.65 9.56
CA GLY A 420 -26.61 4.13 10.94
C GLY A 420 -26.29 3.11 12.04
N ASP A 421 -25.99 1.84 11.73
CA ASP A 421 -25.52 0.86 12.72
C ASP A 421 -24.03 1.04 13.03
N LEU A 422 -23.76 2.08 13.81
CA LEU A 422 -22.40 2.45 14.17
C LEU A 422 -21.66 1.44 15.03
N ALA A 423 -22.39 0.68 15.83
CA ALA A 423 -21.79 -0.36 16.65
C ALA A 423 -21.33 -1.54 15.80
N ARG A 424 -21.75 -1.66 14.53
CA ARG A 424 -21.32 -2.74 13.63
C ARG A 424 -19.81 -2.80 13.50
N GLY A 425 -19.14 -1.66 13.31
CA GLY A 425 -17.68 -1.62 13.19
C GLY A 425 -17.01 -2.30 14.39
N VAL A 426 -17.32 -1.84 15.61
CA VAL A 426 -16.75 -2.39 16.85
C VAL A 426 -17.09 -3.89 17.00
N ARG A 427 -18.35 -4.29 16.78
CA ARG A 427 -18.79 -5.69 16.88
C ARG A 427 -18.06 -6.60 15.90
N ASP A 428 -17.78 -6.14 14.68
CA ASP A 428 -17.08 -6.92 13.67
C ASP A 428 -15.57 -7.07 14.01
N TYR A 429 -15.02 -6.16 14.83
CA TYR A 429 -13.60 -6.18 15.23
C TYR A 429 -13.32 -6.92 16.54
N GLU A 430 -14.28 -6.98 17.46
CA GLU A 430 -14.12 -7.68 18.73
C GLU A 430 -13.64 -9.14 18.58
N PRO A 431 -14.18 -9.97 17.66
CA PRO A 431 -13.70 -11.33 17.44
C PRO A 431 -12.22 -11.40 17.00
N ILE A 432 -11.74 -10.40 16.26
CA ILE A 432 -10.34 -10.34 15.83
C ILE A 432 -9.44 -10.06 17.03
N LEU A 433 -9.84 -9.12 17.89
CA LEU A 433 -9.12 -8.82 19.13
C LEU A 433 -9.13 -10.02 20.09
N ASP A 434 -10.27 -10.68 20.23
CA ASP A 434 -10.43 -11.92 21.01
C ASP A 434 -9.50 -13.03 20.49
N GLN A 435 -9.40 -13.17 19.16
CA GLN A 435 -8.52 -14.15 18.54
C GLN A 435 -7.05 -13.87 18.87
N ILE A 436 -6.59 -12.62 18.76
CA ILE A 436 -5.20 -12.26 19.05
C ILE A 436 -4.90 -12.50 20.55
N GLU A 437 -5.80 -12.09 21.44
CA GLU A 437 -5.69 -12.31 22.89
C GLU A 437 -5.62 -13.80 23.23
N THR A 438 -6.55 -14.60 22.68
CA THR A 438 -6.63 -16.05 22.91
C THR A 438 -5.37 -16.77 22.42
N LYS A 439 -4.88 -16.46 21.21
CA LYS A 439 -3.65 -17.03 20.67
C LYS A 439 -2.44 -16.74 21.57
N ALA A 440 -2.32 -15.51 22.07
CA ALA A 440 -1.24 -15.14 22.96
C ALA A 440 -1.29 -15.91 24.30
N ILE A 441 -2.48 -16.02 24.90
CA ILE A 441 -2.70 -16.78 26.15
C ILE A 441 -2.39 -18.26 25.94
N ASP A 442 -2.90 -18.88 24.88
CA ASP A 442 -2.69 -20.28 24.56
C ASP A 442 -1.21 -20.60 24.33
N TYR A 443 -0.50 -19.69 23.64
CA TYR A 443 0.93 -19.81 23.43
C TYR A 443 1.71 -19.78 24.74
N ILE A 444 1.39 -18.87 25.66
CA ILE A 444 2.04 -18.79 26.98
C ILE A 444 1.78 -20.05 27.80
N ALA A 445 0.52 -20.49 27.85
CA ALA A 445 0.14 -21.68 28.58
C ALA A 445 0.88 -22.92 28.04
N TRP A 446 1.01 -23.05 26.72
CA TRP A 446 1.81 -24.08 26.09
C TRP A 446 3.31 -23.93 26.40
N TYR A 447 3.83 -22.72 26.33
CA TYR A 447 5.24 -22.41 26.56
C TYR A 447 5.67 -22.75 27.99
N ASP A 448 4.84 -22.45 28.99
CA ASP A 448 5.09 -22.74 30.40
C ASP A 448 5.14 -24.26 30.69
N GLN A 449 4.49 -25.07 29.85
CA GLN A 449 4.52 -26.54 29.93
C GLN A 449 5.79 -27.15 29.32
N LEU A 450 6.62 -26.38 28.60
CA LEU A 450 7.87 -26.90 28.05
C LEU A 450 8.91 -27.13 29.14
N ASP A 451 9.69 -28.21 29.04
CA ASP A 451 10.83 -28.46 29.93
C ASP A 451 11.85 -27.31 29.82
N GLU A 452 12.54 -26.93 30.90
CA GLU A 452 13.54 -25.84 30.91
C GLU A 452 14.57 -25.87 29.75
N PRO A 453 15.11 -27.02 29.32
CA PRO A 453 16.01 -27.08 28.17
C PRO A 453 15.34 -26.76 26.83
N THR A 454 14.02 -26.94 26.75
CA THR A 454 13.18 -26.68 25.59
C THR A 454 12.62 -25.26 25.61
N LYS A 455 12.46 -24.67 26.80
CA LYS A 455 12.07 -23.26 26.93
C LYS A 455 13.05 -22.40 26.14
N ILE A 456 12.46 -21.56 25.31
CA ILE A 456 13.18 -20.61 24.45
C ILE A 456 13.72 -19.43 25.29
N ASN A 457 13.63 -19.49 26.63
CA ASN A 457 13.92 -18.45 27.61
C ASN A 457 15.28 -17.82 27.36
N THR A 458 15.28 -16.76 26.57
CA THR A 458 16.21 -15.66 26.71
C THR A 458 15.43 -14.49 27.30
N PRO A 459 16.11 -13.56 27.99
CA PRO A 459 15.54 -12.26 28.35
C PRO A 459 14.84 -11.56 27.17
N ASP A 460 15.16 -11.95 25.93
CA ASP A 460 14.65 -11.33 24.70
C ASP A 460 13.26 -11.82 24.28
N THR A 461 12.78 -13.01 24.70
CA THR A 461 11.47 -13.52 24.26
C THR A 461 10.30 -13.05 25.14
N ALA A 462 10.53 -12.84 26.43
CA ALA A 462 9.51 -12.39 27.37
C ALA A 462 8.89 -11.02 27.01
N PRO A 463 9.65 -10.03 26.50
CA PRO A 463 9.10 -8.75 26.04
C PRO A 463 8.08 -8.90 24.91
N TYR A 464 8.28 -9.80 23.94
CA TYR A 464 7.36 -9.97 22.82
C TYR A 464 6.03 -10.57 23.25
N THR A 465 6.08 -11.62 24.07
CA THR A 465 4.88 -12.28 24.58
C THR A 465 4.10 -11.36 25.53
N MET A 466 4.81 -10.64 26.39
CA MET A 466 4.21 -9.62 27.25
C MET A 466 3.63 -8.48 26.42
N GLN A 467 4.32 -8.02 25.37
CA GLN A 467 3.82 -6.98 24.48
C GLN A 467 2.54 -7.40 23.74
N MET A 468 2.45 -8.64 23.25
CA MET A 468 1.21 -9.14 22.63
C MET A 468 0.02 -9.08 23.58
N ILE A 469 0.19 -9.50 24.85
CA ILE A 469 -0.86 -9.41 25.87
C ILE A 469 -1.14 -7.95 26.24
N CYS A 470 -0.09 -7.17 26.51
CA CYS A 470 -0.20 -5.79 26.97
C CYS A 470 -0.87 -4.89 25.94
N CYS A 471 -0.59 -5.07 24.65
CA CYS A 471 -1.22 -4.32 23.57
C CYS A 471 -2.74 -4.50 23.52
N ILE A 472 -3.26 -5.62 24.07
CA ILE A 472 -4.69 -5.94 24.16
C ILE A 472 -5.07 -6.13 25.63
N ALA A 473 -4.40 -5.46 26.58
CA ALA A 473 -4.70 -5.62 27.99
C ALA A 473 -6.12 -5.11 28.29
N ARG A 474 -7.09 -6.00 28.15
CA ARG A 474 -8.40 -5.91 28.77
C ARG A 474 -8.16 -6.28 30.21
N PRO A 475 -8.35 -5.37 31.17
CA PRO A 475 -8.24 -5.74 32.56
C PRO A 475 -9.21 -6.90 32.82
N HIS A 476 -8.68 -8.10 33.09
CA HIS A 476 -9.48 -9.31 33.39
C HIS A 476 -10.42 -9.12 34.60
N CYS A 477 -10.38 -7.96 35.28
CA CYS A 477 -11.18 -7.63 36.45
C CYS A 477 -12.38 -6.70 36.20
N TYR A 478 -12.78 -6.34 34.97
CA TYR A 478 -13.93 -5.42 34.80
C TYR A 478 -14.82 -5.67 33.56
N ASP A 479 -15.97 -6.31 33.78
CA ASP A 479 -17.18 -6.21 32.93
C ASP A 479 -17.62 -4.75 32.66
N GLN A 480 -17.14 -3.80 33.48
CA GLN A 480 -17.42 -2.37 33.31
C GLN A 480 -16.56 -1.71 32.23
N ALA A 481 -15.31 -2.13 32.03
CA ALA A 481 -14.43 -1.56 31.01
C ALA A 481 -14.92 -1.88 29.58
N ARG A 482 -15.52 -3.07 29.38
CA ARG A 482 -16.20 -3.44 28.12
C ARG A 482 -17.35 -2.48 27.74
N ARG A 483 -18.02 -1.87 28.72
CA ARG A 483 -19.09 -0.89 28.46
C ARG A 483 -18.57 0.49 28.10
N GLU A 484 -17.33 0.81 28.48
CA GLU A 484 -16.83 2.18 28.45
C GLU A 484 -15.82 2.44 27.33
N GLY A 485 -15.03 1.47 26.87
CA GLY A 485 -14.03 1.69 25.80
C GLY A 485 -12.92 0.64 25.65
N TRP A 486 -11.88 0.96 24.87
CA TRP A 486 -10.67 0.14 24.66
C TRP A 486 -9.47 0.71 25.41
N ASN A 487 -8.72 -0.12 26.14
CA ASN A 487 -7.42 0.25 26.71
C ASN A 487 -6.31 -0.27 25.80
N LEU A 488 -5.53 0.63 25.23
CA LEU A 488 -4.41 0.33 24.34
C LEU A 488 -3.11 0.63 25.07
N GLN A 489 -2.16 -0.29 25.07
CA GLN A 489 -0.82 -0.05 25.61
C GLN A 489 0.21 -0.12 24.50
N GLN A 490 1.12 0.86 24.46
CA GLN A 490 2.26 0.83 23.55
C GLN A 490 3.56 0.99 24.30
N ASN A 491 4.56 0.26 23.82
CA ASN A 491 5.94 0.57 24.13
C ASN A 491 6.45 1.68 23.18
N LEU A 492 6.60 2.89 23.69
CA LEU A 492 7.04 4.05 22.91
C LEU A 492 8.51 4.00 22.50
N SER A 493 9.32 3.14 23.14
CA SER A 493 10.71 2.97 22.71
C SER A 493 11.21 1.57 23.03
N ALA A 494 12.03 1.00 22.16
CA ALA A 494 12.67 -0.30 22.37
C ALA A 494 13.48 -0.39 23.69
N ASN A 495 13.79 0.76 24.32
CA ASN A 495 14.60 0.86 25.54
C ASN A 495 13.81 1.36 26.76
N SER A 496 12.49 1.59 26.64
CA SER A 496 11.67 2.07 27.76
C SER A 496 10.89 0.90 28.34
N ASP A 497 11.08 0.66 29.63
CA ASP A 497 10.23 -0.25 30.39
C ASP A 497 8.83 0.34 30.66
N GLN A 498 8.60 1.62 30.31
CA GLN A 498 7.31 2.28 30.49
C GLN A 498 6.41 2.05 29.27
N LEU A 499 5.33 1.30 29.52
CA LEU A 499 4.18 1.21 28.63
C LEU A 499 3.27 2.41 28.86
N GLU A 500 2.99 3.19 27.81
CA GLU A 500 1.93 4.19 27.87
C GLU A 500 0.59 3.51 27.58
N ALA A 501 -0.29 3.53 28.56
CA ALA A 501 -1.67 3.10 28.41
C ALA A 501 -2.55 4.29 28.03
N PHE A 502 -3.36 4.14 26.98
CA PHE A 502 -4.37 5.09 26.57
C PHE A 502 -5.75 4.43 26.53
N PHE A 503 -6.77 5.15 26.99
CA PHE A 503 -8.16 4.68 26.98
C PHE A 503 -8.97 5.39 25.90
N MET A 504 -9.58 4.61 25.00
CA MET A 504 -10.44 5.11 23.94
C MET A 504 -11.91 4.82 24.25
N PRO A 505 -12.75 5.85 24.48
CA PRO A 505 -14.15 5.62 24.79
C PRO A 505 -14.91 4.90 23.66
N LEU A 506 -15.81 3.98 24.03
CA LEU A 506 -16.64 3.22 23.10
C LEU A 506 -17.54 4.15 22.27
N SER A 507 -17.97 5.28 22.84
CA SER A 507 -18.72 6.31 22.10
C SER A 507 -17.91 6.92 20.95
N VAL A 508 -16.60 7.08 21.11
CA VAL A 508 -15.70 7.57 20.06
C VAL A 508 -15.50 6.48 19.00
N LEU A 509 -15.23 5.23 19.42
CA LEU A 509 -15.04 4.09 18.51
C LEU A 509 -16.28 3.80 17.66
N ASN A 510 -17.48 3.87 18.25
CA ASN A 510 -18.73 3.70 17.51
C ASN A 510 -18.93 4.87 16.52
N THR A 511 -18.66 6.11 16.95
CA THR A 511 -18.84 7.28 16.08
C THR A 511 -17.84 7.31 14.92
N LEU A 512 -16.64 6.78 15.12
CA LEU A 512 -15.54 6.77 14.16
C LEU A 512 -15.18 5.31 13.80
N PRO A 513 -15.99 4.63 12.97
CA PRO A 513 -15.79 3.20 12.68
C PRO A 513 -14.48 2.89 11.93
N ILE A 514 -13.98 3.83 11.13
CA ILE A 514 -12.66 3.71 10.47
C ILE A 514 -11.54 3.75 11.52
N LEU A 515 -11.63 4.58 12.56
CA LEU A 515 -10.70 4.56 13.70
C LEU A 515 -10.65 3.18 14.36
N ALA A 516 -11.82 2.61 14.67
CA ALA A 516 -11.90 1.28 15.29
C ALA A 516 -11.24 0.20 14.41
N GLY A 517 -11.49 0.23 13.10
CA GLY A 517 -10.86 -0.68 12.15
C GLY A 517 -9.35 -0.47 12.04
N HIS A 518 -8.90 0.79 12.04
CA HIS A 518 -7.49 1.14 12.02
C HIS A 518 -6.70 0.64 13.23
N LEU A 519 -7.25 0.83 14.42
CA LEU A 519 -6.64 0.33 15.65
C LEU A 519 -6.56 -1.19 15.63
N THR A 520 -7.62 -1.86 15.19
CA THR A 520 -7.66 -3.32 15.06
C THR A 520 -6.59 -3.82 14.08
N TRP A 521 -6.45 -3.16 12.93
CA TRP A 521 -5.39 -3.49 11.95
C TRP A 521 -3.99 -3.27 12.52
N LYS A 522 -3.75 -2.14 13.19
CA LYS A 522 -2.46 -1.86 13.86
C LYS A 522 -2.13 -2.92 14.91
N LEU A 523 -3.09 -3.29 15.76
CA LEU A 523 -2.90 -4.35 16.77
C LEU A 523 -2.59 -5.69 16.11
N ARG A 524 -3.26 -6.02 15.00
CA ARG A 524 -3.00 -7.22 14.22
C ARG A 524 -1.59 -7.23 13.60
N LEU A 525 -1.13 -6.10 13.06
CA LEU A 525 0.23 -5.94 12.55
C LEU A 525 1.28 -6.11 13.64
N ILE A 526 1.04 -5.52 14.83
CA ILE A 526 1.94 -5.66 15.99
C ILE A 526 2.01 -7.13 16.43
N ALA A 527 0.86 -7.78 16.58
CA ALA A 527 0.79 -9.19 16.92
C ALA A 527 1.58 -10.02 15.91
N HIS A 528 1.24 -9.91 14.62
CA HIS A 528 1.92 -10.62 13.53
C HIS A 528 3.45 -10.45 13.54
N ARG A 529 3.96 -9.24 13.77
CA ARG A 529 5.41 -9.01 13.92
C ARG A 529 6.00 -9.73 15.11
N ASN A 530 5.33 -9.70 16.25
CA ASN A 530 5.77 -10.40 17.45
C ASN A 530 5.75 -11.91 17.24
N GLU A 531 4.75 -12.46 16.56
CA GLU A 531 4.69 -13.87 16.23
C GLU A 531 5.84 -14.29 15.29
N ILE A 532 6.18 -13.46 14.28
CA ILE A 532 7.35 -13.69 13.40
C ILE A 532 8.66 -13.57 14.19
N ALA A 533 8.79 -12.58 15.08
CA ALA A 533 9.96 -12.44 15.94
C ALA A 533 10.16 -13.68 16.83
N LEU A 534 9.06 -14.22 17.38
CA LEU A 534 9.07 -15.49 18.10
C LEU A 534 9.46 -16.67 17.19
N CYS A 535 8.97 -16.73 15.96
CA CYS A 535 9.40 -17.75 14.99
C CYS A 535 10.90 -17.69 14.65
N ASN A 536 11.45 -16.47 14.62
CA ASN A 536 12.87 -16.21 14.40
C ASN A 536 13.73 -16.52 15.64
N SER A 537 13.13 -16.50 16.83
CA SER A 537 13.85 -16.81 18.05
C SER A 537 14.44 -18.22 17.99
N ARG A 538 15.77 -18.30 18.18
CA ARG A 538 16.57 -19.52 18.13
C ARG A 538 16.48 -20.34 16.82
N GLY A 539 16.00 -19.75 15.72
CA GLY A 539 16.01 -20.38 14.39
C GLY A 539 15.23 -21.69 14.31
N VAL A 540 14.20 -21.89 15.15
CA VAL A 540 13.42 -23.14 15.21
C VAL A 540 12.68 -23.39 13.90
N VAL A 541 11.95 -22.39 13.40
CA VAL A 541 11.20 -22.51 12.14
C VAL A 541 12.16 -22.71 10.96
N LEU A 542 13.31 -22.03 10.95
CA LEU A 542 14.36 -22.23 9.96
C LEU A 542 14.89 -23.68 9.99
N ALA A 543 15.19 -24.21 11.17
CA ALA A 543 15.63 -25.59 11.35
C ALA A 543 14.59 -26.60 10.83
N ALA A 544 13.31 -26.37 11.15
CA ALA A 544 12.19 -27.18 10.66
C ALA A 544 12.06 -27.12 9.12
N ALA A 545 12.17 -25.94 8.51
CA ALA A 545 12.13 -25.76 7.07
C ALA A 545 13.24 -26.54 6.36
N HIS A 546 14.48 -26.44 6.84
CA HIS A 546 15.62 -27.13 6.23
C HIS A 546 15.57 -28.64 6.38
N ILE A 547 15.20 -29.15 7.56
CA ILE A 547 15.07 -30.61 7.72
C ILE A 547 13.90 -31.16 6.91
N HIS A 548 12.78 -30.44 6.86
CA HIS A 548 11.62 -30.81 6.03
C HIS A 548 12.03 -30.89 4.56
N ASN A 549 12.66 -29.85 4.01
CA ASN A 549 13.16 -29.84 2.64
C ASN A 549 14.15 -30.99 2.36
N ALA A 550 15.11 -31.22 3.26
CA ALA A 550 16.06 -32.31 3.12
C ALA A 550 15.37 -33.69 3.11
N THR A 551 14.29 -33.87 3.87
CA THR A 551 13.51 -35.12 3.81
C THR A 551 12.77 -35.31 2.49
N LYS A 552 12.36 -34.23 1.80
CA LYS A 552 11.74 -34.30 0.46
C LYS A 552 12.73 -34.84 -0.58
N LEU A 553 14.00 -34.46 -0.47
CA LEU A 553 15.07 -34.92 -1.39
C LEU A 553 15.29 -36.43 -1.34
N LEU A 554 15.01 -37.11 -0.22
CA LEU A 554 15.36 -38.52 -0.06
C LEU A 554 14.48 -39.50 -0.83
N HIS A 555 13.20 -39.22 -1.07
CA HIS A 555 12.27 -40.24 -1.59
C HIS A 555 11.17 -39.73 -2.52
N GLY A 556 11.19 -38.47 -2.97
CA GLY A 556 10.23 -37.94 -3.96
C GLY A 556 8.78 -37.81 -3.50
N THR A 557 8.34 -38.56 -2.49
CA THR A 557 7.05 -38.42 -1.81
C THR A 557 7.25 -37.72 -0.46
N SER A 558 6.99 -36.42 -0.44
CA SER A 558 6.93 -35.63 0.79
C SER A 558 5.66 -35.96 1.57
N TYR A 559 5.72 -35.85 2.89
CA TYR A 559 4.51 -35.59 3.67
C TYR A 559 4.17 -34.11 3.49
N ASP A 560 2.90 -33.80 3.31
CA ASP A 560 2.50 -32.41 3.17
C ASP A 560 2.58 -31.72 4.52
N TRP A 561 3.28 -30.60 4.58
CA TRP A 561 3.25 -29.68 5.72
C TRP A 561 2.81 -28.31 5.21
N PRO A 562 1.49 -28.13 4.92
CA PRO A 562 1.00 -26.98 4.17
C PRO A 562 1.38 -25.63 4.79
N ASP A 563 1.34 -25.53 6.13
CA ASP A 563 1.68 -24.29 6.85
C ASP A 563 3.16 -23.92 6.68
N LEU A 564 4.07 -24.90 6.77
CA LEU A 564 5.50 -24.67 6.60
C LEU A 564 5.85 -24.42 5.14
N ASP A 565 5.23 -25.16 4.21
CA ASP A 565 5.40 -24.96 2.77
C ASP A 565 4.88 -23.60 2.32
N HIS A 566 3.74 -23.15 2.88
CA HIS A 566 3.21 -21.81 2.67
C HIS A 566 4.23 -20.75 3.09
N VAL A 567 4.77 -20.86 4.32
CA VAL A 567 5.79 -19.93 4.81
C VAL A 567 7.03 -19.93 3.92
N VAL A 568 7.57 -21.11 3.60
CA VAL A 568 8.75 -21.27 2.74
C VAL A 568 8.54 -20.63 1.37
N SER A 569 7.36 -20.81 0.76
CA SER A 569 7.04 -20.27 -0.57
C SER A 569 7.06 -18.74 -0.64
N ARG A 570 6.90 -18.07 0.51
CA ARG A 570 6.87 -16.61 0.63
C ARG A 570 8.20 -16.01 1.06
N GLN A 571 9.21 -16.82 1.34
CA GLN A 571 10.54 -16.34 1.69
C GLN A 571 11.43 -16.18 0.45
N SER A 572 12.48 -15.36 0.58
CA SER A 572 13.50 -15.24 -0.46
C SER A 572 14.26 -16.55 -0.68
N THR A 573 14.93 -16.68 -1.82
CA THR A 573 15.79 -17.84 -2.13
C THR A 573 16.98 -18.00 -1.18
N ALA A 574 17.27 -16.97 -0.37
CA ALA A 574 18.25 -17.07 0.71
C ALA A 574 17.75 -17.92 1.89
N PHE A 575 16.43 -17.98 2.10
CA PHE A 575 15.81 -18.80 3.15
C PHE A 575 15.84 -20.29 2.81
N LEU A 576 15.41 -20.64 1.59
CA LEU A 576 15.46 -22.00 1.12
C LEU A 576 15.56 -22.02 -0.41
N ARG A 577 16.49 -22.80 -0.97
CA ARG A 577 16.55 -23.05 -2.41
C ARG A 577 15.85 -24.35 -2.74
N HIS A 578 14.84 -24.28 -3.59
CA HIS A 578 14.17 -25.43 -4.16
C HIS A 578 15.03 -26.04 -5.28
N GLY A 579 15.21 -27.36 -5.31
CA GLY A 579 15.91 -28.05 -6.41
C GLY A 579 16.36 -29.48 -6.12
N ASN A 580 16.76 -30.20 -7.17
CA ASN A 580 17.26 -31.59 -7.13
C ASN A 580 18.69 -31.69 -6.57
N GLY A 581 18.89 -31.24 -5.33
CA GLY A 581 20.20 -31.28 -4.66
C GLY A 581 20.49 -32.60 -3.95
N SER A 582 21.77 -32.85 -3.66
CA SER A 582 22.21 -33.89 -2.73
C SER A 582 21.95 -33.49 -1.27
N VAL A 583 21.98 -34.44 -0.34
CA VAL A 583 21.86 -34.16 1.10
C VAL A 583 22.98 -33.22 1.56
N LEU A 584 24.19 -33.36 1.01
CA LEU A 584 25.29 -32.42 1.26
C LEU A 584 24.95 -30.98 0.85
N SER A 585 24.26 -30.79 -0.28
CA SER A 585 23.80 -29.45 -0.71
C SER A 585 22.83 -28.86 0.31
N ALA A 586 21.88 -29.65 0.82
CA ALA A 586 20.94 -29.21 1.86
C ALA A 586 21.65 -28.85 3.18
N ALA A 587 22.62 -29.67 3.62
CA ALA A 587 23.43 -29.39 4.81
C ALA A 587 24.24 -28.09 4.69
N ARG A 588 24.82 -27.86 3.50
CA ARG A 588 25.56 -26.63 3.18
C ARG A 588 24.65 -25.40 3.16
N GLN A 589 23.49 -25.51 2.53
CA GLN A 589 22.49 -24.44 2.53
C GLN A 589 22.06 -24.08 3.94
N TYR A 590 21.80 -25.07 4.79
CA TYR A 590 21.45 -24.80 6.18
C TYR A 590 22.59 -24.12 6.95
N ALA A 591 23.84 -24.54 6.74
CA ALA A 591 24.99 -23.88 7.34
C ALA A 591 25.10 -22.40 6.92
N MET A 592 24.88 -22.08 5.64
CA MET A 592 24.83 -20.69 5.16
C MET A 592 23.66 -19.93 5.78
N ALA A 593 22.49 -20.56 5.91
CA ALA A 593 21.31 -19.96 6.53
C ALA A 593 21.53 -19.66 8.03
N LEU A 594 22.42 -20.38 8.72
CA LEU A 594 22.87 -20.07 10.08
C LEU A 594 23.95 -18.96 10.13
N GLY A 595 24.31 -18.35 9.00
CA GLY A 595 25.26 -17.24 8.92
C GLY A 595 26.70 -17.63 8.60
N HIS A 596 26.97 -18.87 8.19
CA HIS A 596 28.30 -19.21 7.69
C HIS A 596 28.60 -18.58 6.34
N PRO A 597 29.83 -18.08 6.13
CA PRO A 597 30.25 -17.60 4.81
C PRO A 597 30.47 -18.78 3.85
N LEU A 598 30.32 -18.52 2.54
CA LEU A 598 30.33 -19.55 1.50
C LEU A 598 31.65 -20.34 1.47
N GLU A 599 32.78 -19.68 1.73
CA GLU A 599 34.12 -20.25 1.73
C GLU A 599 34.27 -21.33 2.81
N VAL A 600 33.65 -21.11 3.97
CA VAL A 600 33.68 -22.08 5.08
C VAL A 600 32.83 -23.30 4.74
N VAL A 601 31.66 -23.09 4.13
CA VAL A 601 30.69 -24.14 3.82
C VAL A 601 31.14 -25.03 2.64
N THR A 602 31.85 -24.45 1.68
CA THR A 602 32.37 -25.15 0.49
C THR A 602 33.69 -25.88 0.74
N GLY A 603 34.33 -25.66 1.89
CA GLY A 603 35.56 -26.36 2.28
C GLY A 603 35.40 -27.89 2.35
N SER A 604 36.54 -28.57 2.41
CA SER A 604 36.60 -30.04 2.53
C SER A 604 36.22 -30.56 3.92
N HIS A 605 36.18 -29.67 4.91
CA HIS A 605 35.88 -30.00 6.29
C HIS A 605 34.48 -29.56 6.66
N ARG A 606 33.84 -30.32 7.55
CA ARG A 606 32.58 -29.94 8.17
C ARG A 606 32.74 -28.63 8.95
N PRO A 607 31.93 -27.59 8.71
CA PRO A 607 32.00 -26.37 9.48
C PRO A 607 31.70 -26.60 10.96
N LYS A 608 32.25 -25.74 11.83
CA LYS A 608 31.85 -25.72 13.24
C LYS A 608 30.52 -25.01 13.37
N ILE A 609 29.60 -25.50 14.18
CA ILE A 609 28.31 -24.84 14.43
C ILE A 609 28.54 -23.37 14.86
N PRO A 610 27.84 -22.38 14.28
CA PRO A 610 27.96 -20.98 14.69
C PRO A 610 27.49 -20.76 16.12
N SER A 611 28.02 -19.73 16.80
CA SER A 611 27.47 -19.32 18.10
C SER A 611 26.07 -18.72 17.92
N VAL A 612 25.27 -18.72 19.00
CA VAL A 612 23.94 -18.09 19.03
C VAL A 612 24.00 -16.62 18.60
N GLU A 613 25.05 -15.90 18.99
CA GLU A 613 25.28 -14.51 18.59
C GLU A 613 25.49 -14.37 17.08
N VAL A 614 26.27 -15.27 16.46
CA VAL A 614 26.45 -15.27 15.00
C VAL A 614 25.14 -15.56 14.29
N ILE A 615 24.34 -16.50 14.79
CA ILE A 615 23.02 -16.82 14.22
C ILE A 615 22.07 -15.63 14.36
N SER A 616 22.05 -14.96 15.52
CA SER A 616 21.23 -13.77 15.74
C SER A 616 21.58 -12.63 14.79
N ASN A 617 22.88 -12.44 14.51
CA ASN A 617 23.37 -11.31 13.72
C ASN A 617 23.44 -11.58 12.20
N LYS A 618 23.65 -12.83 11.79
CA LYS A 618 23.93 -13.21 10.39
C LYS A 618 23.03 -14.32 9.86
N GLY A 619 22.26 -14.96 10.73
CA GLY A 619 21.31 -15.98 10.33
C GLY A 619 20.21 -15.39 9.45
N VAL A 620 19.71 -16.20 8.53
CA VAL A 620 18.55 -15.85 7.73
C VAL A 620 17.33 -15.82 8.65
N VAL A 621 16.62 -14.70 8.64
CA VAL A 621 15.40 -14.50 9.41
C VAL A 621 14.18 -14.68 8.50
N LEU A 622 13.14 -15.24 9.07
CA LEU A 622 11.79 -15.22 8.53
C LEU A 622 11.34 -13.77 8.35
N GLN A 623 10.96 -13.44 7.13
CA GLN A 623 10.40 -12.15 6.76
C GLN A 623 8.88 -12.22 6.73
N SER A 624 8.24 -11.10 7.06
CA SER A 624 6.80 -10.95 6.89
C SER A 624 6.43 -10.97 5.41
N ALA A 625 5.43 -11.78 5.06
CA ALA A 625 4.84 -11.78 3.73
C ALA A 625 3.87 -10.61 3.50
N SER A 626 3.52 -9.86 4.57
CA SER A 626 2.70 -8.65 4.45
C SER A 626 3.55 -7.49 3.95
N TYR A 627 3.08 -6.83 2.88
CA TYR A 627 3.73 -5.68 2.28
C TYR A 627 3.81 -4.51 3.26
N PHE A 628 2.74 -4.21 3.99
CA PHE A 628 2.77 -3.14 4.99
C PHE A 628 3.68 -3.48 6.17
N SER A 629 3.68 -4.74 6.61
CA SER A 629 4.53 -5.19 7.71
C SER A 629 6.02 -5.09 7.35
N ALA A 630 6.39 -5.44 6.12
CA ALA A 630 7.78 -5.43 5.61
C ALA A 630 8.35 -4.00 5.46
N HIS A 631 7.52 -3.02 5.10
CA HIS A 631 7.96 -1.64 4.87
C HIS A 631 7.90 -0.76 6.11
N ASP A 632 7.12 -1.12 7.12
CA ASP A 632 7.15 -0.44 8.41
C ASP A 632 8.28 -1.03 9.29
N THR A 633 9.51 -0.64 8.94
CA THR A 633 10.79 -1.11 9.52
C THR A 633 11.09 -0.51 10.90
N GLY A 634 10.07 -0.36 11.75
CA GLY A 634 10.22 0.21 13.10
C GLY A 634 10.31 1.74 13.13
N THR A 635 9.95 2.41 12.03
CA THR A 635 9.75 3.87 12.00
C THR A 635 8.34 4.23 12.46
N LEU A 636 7.96 3.72 13.63
CA LEU A 636 6.96 4.37 14.49
C LEU A 636 7.44 5.76 14.98
N VAL A 637 8.51 6.33 14.41
CA VAL A 637 8.90 7.73 14.59
C VAL A 637 7.92 8.60 13.79
N LEU A 638 6.78 8.82 14.44
CA LEU A 638 5.56 9.55 14.08
C LEU A 638 5.74 11.04 13.71
N ARG A 639 6.87 11.46 13.13
CA ARG A 639 7.14 12.89 12.92
C ARG A 639 7.29 13.34 11.48
N ASP A 640 7.53 12.43 10.54
CA ASP A 640 7.66 12.83 9.14
C ASP A 640 6.33 12.68 8.39
N ARG A 641 5.72 13.81 8.01
CA ARG A 641 4.47 13.86 7.23
C ARG A 641 4.62 13.27 5.83
N SER A 642 5.84 13.10 5.31
CA SER A 642 6.10 12.47 4.01
C SER A 642 6.11 10.94 4.06
N LEU A 643 6.14 10.36 5.26
CA LEU A 643 6.24 8.91 5.47
C LEU A 643 5.05 8.11 4.92
N PRO A 644 3.77 8.55 5.05
CA PRO A 644 2.63 7.76 4.60
C PRO A 644 2.64 7.46 3.10
N MET A 645 2.96 8.47 2.27
CA MET A 645 3.02 8.26 0.81
C MET A 645 4.14 7.34 0.40
N LYS A 646 5.33 7.52 0.98
CA LYS A 646 6.47 6.69 0.66
C LYS A 646 6.17 5.23 0.97
N VAL A 647 5.57 4.94 2.13
CA VAL A 647 5.17 3.58 2.51
C VAL A 647 4.15 3.00 1.52
N MET A 648 3.12 3.76 1.12
CA MET A 648 2.15 3.31 0.13
C MET A 648 2.80 3.02 -1.23
N TYR A 649 3.70 3.89 -1.71
CA TYR A 649 4.43 3.68 -2.96
C TYR A 649 5.40 2.51 -2.91
N ASP A 650 6.11 2.34 -1.79
CA ASP A 650 7.00 1.21 -1.59
C ASP A 650 6.20 -0.11 -1.56
N ALA A 651 5.01 -0.12 -0.94
CA ALA A 651 4.08 -1.25 -1.00
C ALA A 651 3.60 -1.54 -2.43
N VAL A 652 3.19 -0.52 -3.20
CA VAL A 652 2.80 -0.67 -4.62
C VAL A 652 3.97 -1.20 -5.45
N ARG A 653 5.19 -0.70 -5.21
CA ARG A 653 6.40 -1.17 -5.89
C ARG A 653 6.72 -2.62 -5.55
N GLY A 654 6.65 -2.99 -4.28
CA GLY A 654 6.83 -4.36 -3.82
C GLY A 654 5.81 -5.28 -4.46
N TYR A 655 4.54 -4.90 -4.45
CA TYR A 655 3.46 -5.67 -5.07
C TYR A 655 3.62 -5.85 -6.58
N ALA A 656 3.97 -4.78 -7.29
CA ALA A 656 4.18 -4.81 -8.73
C ALA A 656 5.38 -5.68 -9.17
N THR A 657 6.35 -5.91 -8.27
CA THR A 657 7.51 -6.79 -8.52
C THR A 657 7.33 -8.20 -8.00
N ALA A 658 6.29 -8.44 -7.19
CA ALA A 658 5.96 -9.76 -6.66
C ALA A 658 5.23 -10.63 -7.70
N HIS A 659 5.07 -11.91 -7.37
CA HIS A 659 4.52 -12.94 -8.27
C HIS A 659 3.08 -12.67 -8.74
N CYS A 660 2.30 -11.89 -7.97
CA CYS A 660 0.91 -11.59 -8.31
C CYS A 660 0.76 -10.46 -9.33
N GLY A 661 1.68 -9.49 -9.35
CA GLY A 661 1.58 -8.27 -10.16
C GLY A 661 0.32 -7.42 -9.87
N ILE A 662 0.21 -6.27 -10.52
CA ILE A 662 -1.00 -5.43 -10.49
C ILE A 662 -2.06 -6.10 -11.39
N LYS A 663 -3.27 -6.36 -10.88
CA LYS A 663 -4.30 -7.12 -11.64
C LYS A 663 -4.89 -6.31 -12.79
N ASP A 664 -5.13 -5.02 -12.59
CA ASP A 664 -5.60 -4.13 -13.66
C ASP A 664 -4.48 -3.92 -14.69
N LYS A 665 -4.68 -4.44 -15.90
CA LYS A 665 -3.68 -4.40 -16.98
C LYS A 665 -3.30 -2.98 -17.39
N VAL A 666 -4.26 -2.05 -17.38
CA VAL A 666 -4.02 -0.65 -17.78
C VAL A 666 -3.15 0.04 -16.72
N ILE A 667 -3.43 -0.20 -15.44
CA ILE A 667 -2.63 0.31 -14.33
C ILE A 667 -1.24 -0.35 -14.32
N ALA A 668 -1.15 -1.65 -14.58
CA ALA A 668 0.11 -2.38 -14.66
C ALA A 668 1.02 -1.83 -15.78
N GLU A 669 0.47 -1.60 -16.98
CA GLU A 669 1.17 -1.00 -18.12
C GLU A 669 1.58 0.46 -17.82
N GLN A 670 0.67 1.24 -17.22
CA GLN A 670 1.01 2.61 -16.80
C GLN A 670 2.16 2.60 -15.78
N TRP A 671 2.14 1.69 -14.81
CA TRP A 671 3.18 1.55 -13.80
C TRP A 671 4.51 1.05 -14.39
N SER A 672 4.48 0.09 -15.33
CA SER A 672 5.69 -0.38 -16.00
C SER A 672 6.38 0.77 -16.74
N ASN A 673 5.60 1.59 -17.44
CA ASN A 673 6.10 2.66 -18.30
C ASN A 673 6.50 3.93 -17.55
N THR A 674 5.75 4.31 -16.51
CA THR A 674 5.90 5.63 -15.88
C THR A 674 6.30 5.60 -14.41
N LYS A 675 6.12 4.46 -13.73
CA LYS A 675 6.23 4.35 -12.25
C LYS A 675 5.38 5.39 -11.50
N ARG A 676 4.30 5.88 -12.13
CA ARG A 676 3.41 6.94 -11.61
C ARG A 676 1.96 6.51 -11.77
N LEU A 677 1.17 6.76 -10.73
CA LEU A 677 -0.26 6.44 -10.65
C LEU A 677 -0.99 7.65 -10.04
N THR A 678 -2.25 7.85 -10.44
CA THR A 678 -3.13 8.83 -9.80
C THR A 678 -3.51 8.36 -8.38
N PRO A 679 -4.07 9.22 -7.49
CA PRO A 679 -4.33 8.82 -6.12
C PRO A 679 -5.40 7.71 -6.07
N GLY A 680 -6.41 7.79 -6.94
CA GLY A 680 -7.40 6.73 -7.11
C GLY A 680 -6.80 5.42 -7.63
N GLN A 681 -5.86 5.46 -8.58
CA GLN A 681 -5.16 4.26 -9.05
C GLN A 681 -4.28 3.64 -7.98
N ILE A 682 -3.57 4.45 -7.19
CA ILE A 682 -2.81 3.98 -6.01
C ILE A 682 -3.77 3.28 -5.06
N LEU A 683 -4.90 3.92 -4.73
CA LEU A 683 -5.86 3.36 -3.80
C LEU A 683 -6.43 2.02 -4.31
N LEU A 684 -6.73 1.90 -5.61
CA LEU A 684 -7.16 0.64 -6.21
C LEU A 684 -6.12 -0.48 -6.01
N VAL A 685 -4.84 -0.21 -6.30
CA VAL A 685 -3.75 -1.19 -6.09
C VAL A 685 -3.57 -1.49 -4.61
N LEU A 686 -3.69 -0.49 -3.72
CA LEU A 686 -3.67 -0.71 -2.27
C LEU A 686 -4.82 -1.61 -1.83
N GLY A 687 -6.00 -1.53 -2.45
CA GLY A 687 -7.09 -2.48 -2.19
C GLY A 687 -6.69 -3.93 -2.47
N GLU A 688 -5.98 -4.18 -3.57
CA GLU A 688 -5.42 -5.51 -3.90
C GLU A 688 -4.39 -5.97 -2.87
N ILE A 689 -3.53 -5.05 -2.41
CA ILE A 689 -2.49 -5.30 -1.42
C ILE A 689 -3.10 -5.60 -0.04
N ILE A 690 -4.00 -4.76 0.45
CA ILE A 690 -4.63 -4.88 1.78
C ILE A 690 -5.36 -6.22 1.88
N PHE A 691 -6.03 -6.64 0.82
CA PHE A 691 -6.74 -7.92 0.78
C PHE A 691 -5.79 -9.12 0.87
N GLU A 692 -4.65 -9.06 0.16
CA GLU A 692 -3.63 -10.10 0.27
C GLU A 692 -2.94 -10.08 1.65
N ASP A 693 -2.62 -8.88 2.16
CA ASP A 693 -2.01 -8.68 3.47
C ASP A 693 -2.90 -9.21 4.58
N GLU A 694 -4.22 -8.97 4.53
CA GLU A 694 -5.14 -9.46 5.55
C GLU A 694 -5.03 -10.99 5.71
N ARG A 695 -4.92 -11.72 4.59
CA ARG A 695 -4.73 -13.18 4.61
C ARG A 695 -3.40 -13.56 5.27
N GLN A 696 -2.35 -12.80 4.99
CA GLN A 696 -1.05 -13.02 5.63
C GLN A 696 -1.11 -12.74 7.13
N LEU A 697 -1.82 -11.69 7.54
CA LEU A 697 -2.05 -11.34 8.94
C LEU A 697 -2.99 -12.30 9.67
N GLN A 698 -3.68 -13.19 8.95
CA GLN A 698 -4.49 -14.27 9.51
C GLN A 698 -3.69 -15.55 9.77
N PHE A 699 -2.49 -15.67 9.20
CA PHE A 699 -1.64 -16.85 9.39
C PHE A 699 -1.26 -17.03 10.87
N ASP A 700 -1.36 -18.25 11.38
CA ASP A 700 -1.07 -18.57 12.77
C ASP A 700 0.40 -18.96 12.97
N TYR A 701 1.28 -17.95 13.09
CA TYR A 701 2.70 -18.17 13.27
C TYR A 701 3.03 -18.82 14.62
N LEU A 702 2.25 -18.53 15.68
CA LEU A 702 2.43 -19.19 16.98
C LEU A 702 2.08 -20.69 16.91
N GLY A 703 0.97 -21.02 16.24
CA GLY A 703 0.61 -22.39 15.92
C GLY A 703 1.70 -23.11 15.14
N LEU A 704 2.23 -22.48 14.08
CA LEU A 704 3.36 -23.02 13.31
C LEU A 704 4.59 -23.25 14.18
N LEU A 705 5.00 -22.26 14.98
CA LEU A 705 6.14 -22.37 15.88
C LEU A 705 5.99 -23.55 16.83
N ARG A 706 4.80 -23.71 17.46
CA ARG A 706 4.48 -24.86 18.30
C ARG A 706 4.65 -26.19 17.57
N VAL A 707 4.13 -26.29 16.33
CA VAL A 707 4.30 -27.48 15.49
C VAL A 707 5.77 -27.76 15.20
N CYS A 708 6.55 -26.74 14.86
CA CYS A 708 7.99 -26.88 14.62
C CYS A 708 8.75 -27.36 15.87
N VAL A 709 8.49 -26.76 17.04
CA VAL A 709 9.11 -27.16 18.32
C VAL A 709 8.79 -28.61 18.66
N ASP A 710 7.51 -28.99 18.63
CA ASP A 710 7.09 -30.37 18.94
C ASP A 710 7.73 -31.38 17.98
N THR A 711 7.71 -31.07 16.68
CA THR A 711 8.25 -31.93 15.62
C THR A 711 9.76 -32.12 15.78
N LEU A 712 10.51 -31.04 15.98
CA LEU A 712 11.96 -31.12 16.17
C LEU A 712 12.35 -31.83 17.46
N ARG A 713 11.57 -31.68 18.53
CA ARG A 713 11.75 -32.45 19.77
C ARG A 713 11.58 -33.95 19.53
N ASP A 714 10.55 -34.35 18.78
CA ASP A 714 10.27 -35.75 18.51
C ASP A 714 11.29 -36.37 17.53
N VAL A 715 11.76 -35.59 16.55
CA VAL A 715 12.94 -35.93 15.73
C VAL A 715 14.17 -36.13 16.61
N GLY A 716 14.44 -35.21 17.53
CA GLY A 716 15.56 -35.32 18.48
C GLY A 716 15.48 -36.59 19.34
N LYS A 717 14.29 -36.94 19.85
CA LYS A 717 14.06 -38.21 20.58
C LYS A 717 14.33 -39.44 19.70
N ALA A 718 13.82 -39.44 18.47
CA ALA A 718 14.00 -40.55 17.53
C ALA A 718 15.48 -40.75 17.14
N CYS A 719 16.23 -39.67 16.93
CA CYS A 719 17.66 -39.71 16.60
C CYS A 719 18.55 -40.00 17.82
N SER A 720 18.23 -39.45 19.00
CA SER A 720 19.03 -39.59 20.22
C SER A 720 19.03 -41.01 20.80
N LEU A 721 18.05 -41.85 20.50
CA LEU A 721 18.09 -43.28 20.83
C LEU A 721 19.29 -43.99 20.17
N LYS A 722 19.81 -43.47 19.04
CA LYS A 722 21.04 -43.95 18.39
C LYS A 722 22.28 -43.11 18.73
N GLN A 723 22.13 -41.80 18.96
CA GLN A 723 23.25 -40.86 19.21
C GLN A 723 23.63 -40.65 20.70
N ARG A 724 22.85 -41.17 21.66
CA ARG A 724 23.10 -41.02 23.11
C ARG A 724 24.51 -41.44 23.56
N ALA A 725 25.17 -42.36 22.85
CA ALA A 725 26.55 -42.75 23.14
C ALA A 725 27.60 -41.69 22.73
N MET A 726 27.31 -40.84 21.75
CA MET A 726 28.23 -39.77 21.29
C MET A 726 28.01 -38.44 22.05
N LEU A 727 26.76 -38.08 22.33
CA LEU A 727 26.42 -36.77 22.93
C LEU A 727 26.69 -36.71 24.44
N GLN A 728 26.75 -37.84 25.15
CA GLN A 728 27.05 -37.87 26.60
C GLN A 728 28.44 -37.33 26.98
N SER A 729 29.36 -37.16 26.02
CA SER A 729 30.69 -36.57 26.25
C SER A 729 30.71 -35.03 26.23
N ARG A 730 29.67 -34.36 25.71
CA ARG A 730 29.58 -32.90 25.63
C ARG A 730 28.59 -32.35 26.67
N LYS A 731 29.02 -32.32 27.93
CA LYS A 731 28.21 -31.97 29.11
C LYS A 731 27.74 -30.50 29.25
N ALA A 732 27.93 -29.61 28.27
CA ALA A 732 27.78 -28.17 28.52
C ALA A 732 27.17 -27.31 27.41
N VAL A 733 26.71 -27.88 26.29
CA VAL A 733 26.13 -27.07 25.21
C VAL A 733 24.61 -27.18 25.30
N GLY A 734 23.93 -26.04 25.45
CA GLY A 734 22.47 -25.98 25.48
C GLY A 734 21.90 -26.74 24.28
N ASN A 735 20.93 -27.63 24.51
CA ASN A 735 20.33 -28.46 23.45
C ASN A 735 19.47 -27.62 22.51
N PHE A 736 20.08 -26.77 21.70
CA PHE A 736 19.34 -25.98 20.74
C PHE A 736 18.93 -26.86 19.55
N MET A 737 17.67 -26.72 19.13
CA MET A 737 17.11 -27.55 18.05
C MET A 737 17.85 -27.36 16.72
N PHE A 738 18.39 -26.16 16.45
CA PHE A 738 19.17 -25.91 15.25
C PHE A 738 20.47 -26.73 15.20
N GLU A 739 21.12 -26.97 16.35
CA GLU A 739 22.32 -27.81 16.41
C GLU A 739 22.00 -29.26 16.08
N GLN A 740 20.86 -29.76 16.57
CA GLN A 740 20.41 -31.13 16.28
C GLN A 740 20.16 -31.32 14.79
N VAL A 741 19.47 -30.37 14.14
CA VAL A 741 19.25 -30.41 12.69
C VAL A 741 20.58 -30.32 11.94
N TYR A 742 21.50 -29.48 12.39
CA TYR A 742 22.83 -29.35 11.79
C TYR A 742 23.60 -30.67 11.82
N GLU A 743 23.64 -31.34 12.97
CA GLU A 743 24.25 -32.67 13.13
C GLU A 743 23.57 -33.71 12.22
N ILE A 744 22.24 -33.78 12.22
CA ILE A 744 21.46 -34.72 11.39
C ILE A 744 21.79 -34.57 9.91
N LEU A 745 21.83 -33.33 9.40
CA LEU A 745 22.07 -33.07 7.98
C LEU A 745 23.49 -33.41 7.55
N TYR A 746 24.51 -33.03 8.34
CA TYR A 746 25.91 -33.34 8.00
C TYR A 746 26.26 -34.82 8.18
N ASP A 747 25.68 -35.51 9.17
CA ASP A 747 25.84 -36.95 9.32
C ASP A 747 25.19 -37.71 8.15
N ALA A 748 24.01 -37.28 7.71
CA ALA A 748 23.36 -37.84 6.53
C ALA A 748 24.14 -37.57 5.25
N ALA A 749 24.69 -36.37 5.08
CA ALA A 749 25.58 -36.03 3.96
C ALA A 749 26.86 -36.87 3.94
N ALA A 750 27.43 -37.18 5.10
CA ALA A 750 28.61 -38.04 5.21
C ALA A 750 28.30 -39.50 4.80
N ILE A 751 27.11 -40.00 5.14
CA ILE A 751 26.62 -41.34 4.72
C ILE A 751 26.42 -41.38 3.20
N GLU A 752 25.75 -40.37 2.64
CA GLU A 752 25.54 -40.22 1.19
C GLU A 752 26.88 -40.17 0.44
N THR A 753 27.83 -39.35 0.91
CA THR A 753 29.16 -39.21 0.29
C THR A 753 29.97 -40.52 0.31
N ARG A 754 29.72 -41.40 1.28
CA ARG A 754 30.33 -42.73 1.36
C ARG A 754 29.63 -43.78 0.49
N GLY A 755 28.57 -43.42 -0.22
CA GLY A 755 27.76 -44.34 -1.02
C GLY A 755 26.96 -45.34 -0.16
N LEU A 756 26.70 -45.02 1.11
CA LEU A 756 25.93 -45.87 2.00
C LEU A 756 24.42 -45.60 1.83
N PRO A 757 23.54 -46.61 2.05
CA PRO A 757 22.09 -46.43 1.94
C PRO A 757 21.58 -45.35 2.88
N VAL A 758 20.80 -44.40 2.34
CA VAL A 758 20.36 -43.22 3.08
C VAL A 758 19.31 -43.57 4.15
N GLU A 759 18.68 -44.74 4.07
CA GLU A 759 17.77 -45.30 5.08
C GLU A 759 18.48 -45.55 6.42
N ARG A 760 19.82 -45.68 6.39
CA ARG A 760 20.63 -45.80 7.60
C ARG A 760 20.97 -44.46 8.23
N SER A 761 20.65 -43.35 7.57
CA SER A 761 20.99 -42.00 8.05
C SER A 761 20.08 -41.51 9.17
N PRO A 762 20.56 -40.57 10.01
CA PRO A 762 19.70 -39.84 10.94
C PRO A 762 18.56 -39.09 10.24
N LEU A 763 18.77 -38.63 8.99
CA LEU A 763 17.76 -37.92 8.22
C LEU A 763 16.54 -38.80 7.87
N PHE A 764 16.77 -40.09 7.57
CA PHE A 764 15.66 -41.03 7.39
C PHE A 764 14.86 -41.24 8.69
N THR A 765 15.55 -41.30 9.82
CA THR A 765 14.89 -41.39 11.14
C THR A 765 14.10 -40.12 11.45
N ALA A 766 14.67 -38.95 11.15
CA ALA A 766 13.99 -37.66 11.27
C ALA A 766 12.73 -37.59 10.39
N ARG A 767 12.78 -38.10 9.15
CA ARG A 767 11.61 -38.19 8.27
C ARG A 767 10.45 -38.95 8.92
N GLN A 768 10.73 -40.10 9.55
CA GLN A 768 9.70 -40.87 10.26
C GLN A 768 9.18 -40.12 11.49
N GLY A 769 10.05 -39.40 12.20
CA GLY A 769 9.66 -38.53 13.32
C GLY A 769 8.72 -37.40 12.88
N ILE A 770 9.05 -36.71 11.77
CA ILE A 770 8.21 -35.66 11.19
C ILE A 770 6.85 -36.22 10.79
N ARG A 771 6.83 -37.36 10.10
CA ARG A 771 5.58 -38.05 9.73
C ARG A 771 4.70 -38.29 10.94
N ALA A 772 5.24 -38.98 11.95
CA ALA A 772 4.48 -39.35 13.14
C ALA A 772 3.96 -38.12 13.90
N ALA A 773 4.75 -37.05 13.97
CA ALA A 773 4.35 -35.79 14.59
C ALA A 773 3.20 -35.12 13.82
N LEU A 774 3.25 -35.08 12.49
CA LEU A 774 2.21 -34.49 11.66
C LEU A 774 0.92 -35.33 11.69
N GLU A 775 1.01 -36.67 11.57
CA GLU A 775 -0.14 -37.57 11.65
C GLU A 775 -0.87 -37.45 13.00
N LYS A 776 -0.11 -37.34 14.10
CA LYS A 776 -0.68 -37.11 15.43
C LYS A 776 -1.49 -35.81 15.50
N LYS A 777 -0.96 -34.72 14.95
CA LYS A 777 -1.65 -33.41 14.99
C LYS A 777 -2.88 -33.36 14.11
N VAL A 778 -2.89 -34.09 12.98
CA VAL A 778 -4.10 -34.24 12.16
C VAL A 778 -5.18 -34.96 12.98
N GLY A 779 -4.82 -35.99 13.75
CA GLY A 779 -5.73 -36.64 14.70
C GLY A 779 -6.27 -35.68 15.75
N ASP A 780 -5.40 -34.94 16.44
CA ASP A 780 -5.79 -33.99 17.49
C ASP A 780 -6.75 -32.89 16.99
N ARG A 781 -6.62 -32.46 15.72
CA ARG A 781 -7.53 -31.47 15.10
C ARG A 781 -8.92 -32.04 14.80
N ILE A 782 -9.03 -33.32 14.48
CA ILE A 782 -10.31 -33.98 14.16
C ILE A 782 -11.11 -34.23 15.45
N ASP A 783 -10.43 -34.58 16.55
CA ASP A 783 -11.09 -34.91 17.81
C ASP A 783 -11.48 -33.66 18.64
N GLY A 784 -10.91 -32.50 18.33
CA GLY A 784 -11.13 -31.23 19.05
C GLY A 784 -12.17 -30.29 18.41
N SER A 785 -12.65 -30.60 17.20
CA SER A 785 -13.73 -29.89 16.50
C SER A 785 -15.06 -30.60 16.65
#